data_AF-A0A142JTV8-F1
#
_entry.id   AF-A0A142JTV8-F1
#
_cell.length_a   1.000
_cell.length_b   1.000
_cell.length_c   1.000
_cell.angle_alpha   90.00
_cell.angle_beta   90.00
_cell.angle_gamma   90.00
#
_symmetry.space_group_name_H-M   'P 1'
#
loop_
_entity.id
_entity.type
_entity.pdbx_description
1 polymer ?
#
loop_
_entity_poly.entity_id
_entity_poly.type
_entity_poly.pdbx_seq_one_letter_code
_entity_poly.pdbx_strand_id
1 'polypeptide(L)'
;MPEVPLLDREFSRPLTLKLICQSLQSLSGKKLAKGFAGIASGQRGMTFVLESFVNRVGQQIEHEFGLQDKGCWILLKGDDKFVDKRIAGFAPCMAAKLRGYVLPSEADRIVAASRPSLRPAQRRQLLEAMRTNGLIEEDAIWYSTRDGQHKSRVVYRLPYQRFSDHLIARHLLKAYLDPSSPAAIKDSFAATSPLAKVFRLTDRNFGHYAEPGWAQALITEFPERVGSRLPTSQRELFFSLPREAQDLNAYFEPFVDGLFWRSPTAFTEGTQKVINQYLGASSRAWERVVDALAAVATKPSHPYHAKRLYKFLSRYPMADRDLCWSEYLRRRYASPTIHRLLTWAEKLDTVNMTRAVAAELVVLFSLVLPTVVRSDRDLATKALVLIGEQHPDLLFSHAVACLEFNDPYLPERVLAAAYGTALSLVDSKKAASFRPLLGDLAKKLYLQMFAPRARHATHHTLMRDYALGIIEVARRARCVKLPKTSGRYLSRPFPNTPSPFTSNGTPDDAVKDAIGHAIQMDFGNYTIGRLIPNRANYDYTKPDYVRVRSKIERRMFDLGYRDKRFEHVESEIGRNSWNARNEHKVDRYGKKYSWIAYFEMWGERDANRKLPDWRQGSRTSDCGVDPTFPKAPPDWTPPLPDLFGSPAATTEDWVAGGFTPNWHSLLVVPEINGHRGEWVLVEGFVQGADSSHDRELFAFLRGVFVAKKDVDTLRSRFLSIDYPGNQKIPEGADEHYLFAGEPSHRHNFARHLLKRNGLYRRQIAEAFDEYERDYSAGEKRSLTIKIASMSGTTTGDEEASVIEFDVPTTRHIPGVRLELPSIQFGWESYHSAQNTFSGFHIPAPSLIQRLGLSCSNREIDFFDASGHPATLYRQAGEGYFGDKHKLLYVRADLLRRYLKETRQVLVWCNWGERDWLKKMDGYDLLPNEGRQRVFQTHAHIHRTFSQWSAKDGVVL
;
A
#
# COMPACT_ATOMS: atom_id res chain seq x y z
N MET A 1 -16.52 11.92 6.04
CA MET A 1 -16.02 11.68 4.67
C MET A 1 -16.71 10.45 4.10
N PRO A 2 -16.87 10.31 2.77
CA PRO A 2 -17.48 9.11 2.19
C PRO A 2 -16.61 7.88 2.48
N GLU A 3 -17.24 6.70 2.58
CA GLU A 3 -16.55 5.41 2.83
C GLU A 3 -15.60 5.00 1.70
N VAL A 4 -15.79 5.55 0.49
CA VAL A 4 -14.93 5.43 -0.70
C VAL A 4 -14.94 6.78 -1.40
N PRO A 5 -13.82 7.26 -1.99
CA PRO A 5 -13.81 8.48 -2.78
C PRO A 5 -14.73 8.35 -4.00
N LEU A 6 -15.14 9.50 -4.52
CA LEU A 6 -15.94 9.56 -5.73
C LEU A 6 -15.00 9.41 -6.92
N LEU A 7 -15.05 8.24 -7.55
CA LEU A 7 -14.03 7.80 -8.51
C LEU A 7 -14.28 8.26 -9.94
N ASP A 8 -15.37 8.94 -10.25
CA ASP A 8 -15.59 9.53 -11.58
C ASP A 8 -14.81 10.86 -11.73
N ARG A 9 -14.31 11.12 -12.94
CA ARG A 9 -13.44 12.28 -13.23
C ARG A 9 -14.14 13.62 -12.94
N GLU A 10 -15.46 13.69 -13.07
CA GLU A 10 -16.23 14.91 -12.80
C GLU A 10 -16.10 15.39 -11.34
N PHE A 11 -15.86 14.48 -10.39
CA PHE A 11 -15.69 14.85 -8.98
C PHE A 11 -14.32 15.46 -8.68
N SER A 12 -13.40 15.45 -9.65
CA SER A 12 -12.15 16.20 -9.57
C SER A 12 -12.34 17.67 -9.94
N ARG A 13 -13.51 18.07 -10.47
CA ARG A 13 -13.83 19.48 -10.75
C ARG A 13 -14.29 20.17 -9.46
N PRO A 14 -13.59 21.22 -8.97
CA PRO A 14 -13.89 21.83 -7.66
C PRO A 14 -15.33 22.30 -7.52
N LEU A 15 -15.90 22.85 -8.58
CA LEU A 15 -17.26 23.37 -8.58
C LEU A 15 -18.31 22.25 -8.50
N THR A 16 -18.16 21.18 -9.31
CA THR A 16 -19.03 19.99 -9.25
C THR A 16 -19.00 19.36 -7.86
N LEU A 17 -17.80 19.19 -7.29
CA LEU A 17 -17.64 18.64 -5.94
C LEU A 17 -18.31 19.51 -4.87
N LYS A 18 -18.10 20.84 -4.93
CA LYS A 18 -18.72 21.81 -4.01
C LYS A 18 -20.25 21.69 -4.01
N LEU A 19 -20.88 21.65 -5.18
CA LEU A 19 -22.34 21.54 -5.30
C LEU A 19 -22.87 20.25 -4.70
N ILE A 20 -22.18 19.15 -4.92
CA ILE A 20 -22.58 17.84 -4.41
C ILE A 20 -22.42 17.78 -2.90
N CYS A 21 -21.31 18.29 -2.36
CA CYS A 21 -21.12 18.41 -0.91
C CYS A 21 -22.19 19.27 -0.25
N GLN A 22 -22.54 20.42 -0.86
CA GLN A 22 -23.61 21.29 -0.36
C GLN A 22 -25.00 20.63 -0.48
N SER A 23 -25.24 19.87 -1.55
CA SER A 23 -26.47 19.10 -1.73
C SER A 23 -26.58 17.95 -0.72
N LEU A 24 -25.47 17.30 -0.37
CA LEU A 24 -25.42 16.29 0.69
C LEU A 24 -25.75 16.89 2.07
N GLN A 25 -25.26 18.10 2.35
CA GLN A 25 -25.52 18.81 3.62
C GLN A 25 -27.01 19.13 3.83
N SER A 26 -27.76 19.29 2.75
CA SER A 26 -29.21 19.59 2.76
C SER A 26 -30.10 18.34 2.71
N LEU A 27 -29.53 17.13 2.75
CA LEU A 27 -30.30 15.88 2.79
C LEU A 27 -31.00 15.69 4.14
N SER A 28 -32.28 15.34 4.11
CA SER A 28 -33.05 14.90 5.29
C SER A 28 -33.76 13.55 5.05
N GLY A 29 -34.05 12.83 6.14
CA GLY A 29 -34.87 11.61 6.12
C GLY A 29 -34.30 10.45 5.28
N LYS A 30 -35.18 9.77 4.51
CA LYS A 30 -34.85 8.55 3.73
C LYS A 30 -33.76 8.74 2.66
N LYS A 31 -33.52 9.97 2.19
CA LYS A 31 -32.46 10.26 1.22
C LYS A 31 -31.09 10.39 1.89
N LEU A 32 -31.02 10.96 3.10
CA LEU A 32 -29.81 10.95 3.93
C LEU A 32 -29.40 9.51 4.27
N ALA A 33 -30.36 8.66 4.60
CA ALA A 33 -30.11 7.24 4.88
C ALA A 33 -29.55 6.45 3.68
N LYS A 34 -29.78 6.90 2.44
CA LYS A 34 -29.18 6.33 1.22
C LYS A 34 -27.84 6.96 0.85
N GLY A 35 -27.42 8.01 1.57
CA GLY A 35 -26.17 8.73 1.36
C GLY A 35 -25.89 9.06 -0.10
N PHE A 36 -24.64 8.86 -0.51
CA PHE A 36 -24.20 9.14 -1.88
C PHE A 36 -24.86 8.25 -2.94
N ALA A 37 -25.24 7.01 -2.61
CA ALA A 37 -25.96 6.13 -3.54
C ALA A 37 -27.34 6.70 -3.93
N GLY A 38 -27.94 7.53 -3.07
CA GLY A 38 -29.15 8.29 -3.37
C GLY A 38 -28.95 9.46 -4.35
N ILE A 39 -27.72 9.96 -4.50
CA ILE A 39 -27.35 11.11 -5.34
C ILE A 39 -26.66 10.69 -6.66
N ALA A 40 -25.98 9.55 -6.69
CA ALA A 40 -25.31 9.02 -7.89
C ALA A 40 -26.07 7.84 -8.54
N SER A 41 -27.41 7.88 -8.51
CA SER A 41 -28.29 6.88 -9.13
C SER A 41 -29.15 7.48 -10.24
N GLY A 42 -28.59 7.52 -11.45
CA GLY A 42 -29.32 7.94 -12.64
C GLY A 42 -29.72 9.41 -12.62
N GLN A 43 -30.68 9.70 -13.50
CA GLN A 43 -31.28 11.02 -13.70
C GLN A 43 -31.78 11.68 -12.40
N ARG A 44 -32.36 10.90 -11.48
CA ARG A 44 -32.98 11.43 -10.26
C ARG A 44 -31.94 12.04 -9.32
N GLY A 45 -30.77 11.43 -9.27
CA GLY A 45 -29.65 11.92 -8.47
C GLY A 45 -29.08 13.23 -9.00
N MET A 46 -28.82 13.31 -10.31
CA MET A 46 -28.30 14.51 -10.97
C MET A 46 -29.29 15.68 -10.92
N THR A 47 -30.58 15.41 -11.15
CA THR A 47 -31.64 16.42 -11.02
C THR A 47 -31.72 16.95 -9.59
N PHE A 48 -31.53 16.10 -8.58
CA PHE A 48 -31.56 16.49 -7.18
C PHE A 48 -30.42 17.45 -6.81
N VAL A 49 -29.19 17.21 -7.30
CA VAL A 49 -28.06 18.13 -7.06
C VAL A 49 -28.36 19.51 -7.61
N LEU A 50 -28.85 19.58 -8.86
CA LEU A 50 -29.19 20.86 -9.48
C LEU A 50 -30.40 21.52 -8.79
N GLU A 51 -31.45 20.76 -8.44
CA GLU A 51 -32.60 21.26 -7.67
C GLU A 51 -32.15 21.87 -6.34
N SER A 52 -31.31 21.18 -5.57
CA SER A 52 -30.79 21.68 -4.29
C SER A 52 -29.96 22.96 -4.46
N PHE A 53 -29.12 23.02 -5.49
CA PHE A 53 -28.37 24.24 -5.82
C PHE A 53 -29.31 25.41 -6.15
N VAL A 54 -30.24 25.19 -7.08
CA VAL A 54 -31.15 26.22 -7.57
C VAL A 54 -32.07 26.71 -6.47
N ASN A 55 -32.63 25.83 -5.64
CA ASN A 55 -33.52 26.23 -4.54
C ASN A 55 -32.79 27.09 -3.51
N ARG A 56 -31.53 26.75 -3.19
CA ARG A 56 -30.75 27.52 -2.21
C ARG A 56 -30.41 28.91 -2.71
N VAL A 57 -29.95 29.02 -3.96
CA VAL A 57 -29.59 30.31 -4.58
C VAL A 57 -30.85 31.12 -4.92
N GLY A 58 -31.90 30.44 -5.36
CA GLY A 58 -33.16 31.02 -5.77
C GLY A 58 -33.99 31.58 -4.63
N GLN A 59 -33.83 31.13 -3.39
CA GLN A 59 -34.67 31.55 -2.26
C GLN A 59 -34.76 33.08 -2.09
N GLN A 60 -33.62 33.78 -2.20
CA GLN A 60 -33.59 35.24 -2.09
C GLN A 60 -34.32 35.92 -3.27
N ILE A 61 -34.10 35.40 -4.48
CA ILE A 61 -34.74 35.89 -5.70
C ILE A 61 -36.26 35.62 -5.64
N GLU A 62 -36.66 34.46 -5.15
CA GLU A 62 -38.06 34.06 -5.01
C GLU A 62 -38.81 35.01 -4.06
N HIS A 63 -38.18 35.37 -2.93
CA HIS A 63 -38.72 36.35 -2.00
C HIS A 63 -38.81 37.76 -2.61
N GLU A 64 -37.72 38.24 -3.22
CA GLU A 64 -37.65 39.60 -3.81
C GLU A 64 -38.69 39.82 -4.92
N PHE A 65 -38.93 38.80 -5.76
CA PHE A 65 -39.84 38.90 -6.90
C PHE A 65 -41.23 38.28 -6.64
N GLY A 66 -41.52 37.85 -5.40
CA GLY A 66 -42.80 37.25 -5.01
C GLY A 66 -43.15 36.00 -5.82
N LEU A 67 -42.16 35.13 -6.06
CA LEU A 67 -42.35 33.83 -6.70
C LEU A 67 -42.85 32.81 -5.66
N GLN A 68 -43.50 31.74 -6.13
CA GLN A 68 -43.82 30.60 -5.26
C GLN A 68 -42.54 29.88 -4.83
N ASP A 69 -42.61 29.10 -3.75
CA ASP A 69 -41.52 28.21 -3.33
C ASP A 69 -41.01 27.35 -4.50
N LYS A 70 -39.69 27.36 -4.73
CA LYS A 70 -39.02 26.69 -5.85
C LYS A 70 -39.40 27.26 -7.23
N GLY A 71 -39.91 28.48 -7.28
CA GLY A 71 -40.28 29.17 -8.51
C GLY A 71 -39.12 29.29 -9.50
N CYS A 72 -37.90 29.56 -9.04
CA CYS A 72 -36.71 29.59 -9.89
C CYS A 72 -36.42 28.20 -10.49
N TRP A 73 -36.53 27.14 -9.70
CA TRP A 73 -36.38 25.77 -10.20
C TRP A 73 -37.44 25.41 -11.25
N ILE A 74 -38.69 25.83 -11.05
CA ILE A 74 -39.78 25.62 -12.01
C ILE A 74 -39.49 26.34 -13.32
N LEU A 75 -38.97 27.57 -13.31
CA LEU A 75 -38.57 28.30 -14.51
C LEU A 75 -37.48 27.55 -15.30
N LEU A 76 -36.49 26.97 -14.62
CA LEU A 76 -35.39 26.26 -15.27
C LEU A 76 -35.80 24.87 -15.79
N LYS A 77 -36.36 24.03 -14.90
CA LYS A 77 -36.77 22.65 -15.17
C LYS A 77 -38.00 22.56 -16.06
N GLY A 78 -38.93 23.50 -15.89
CA GLY A 78 -40.22 23.57 -16.57
C GLY A 78 -41.40 23.02 -15.78
N ASP A 79 -42.57 23.61 -16.05
CA ASP A 79 -43.87 23.22 -15.50
C ASP A 79 -44.68 22.38 -16.52
N ASP A 80 -45.13 21.23 -16.07
CA ASP A 80 -45.89 20.29 -16.89
C ASP A 80 -47.31 20.78 -17.21
N LYS A 81 -47.82 21.79 -16.49
CA LYS A 81 -49.13 22.42 -16.73
C LYS A 81 -49.21 23.13 -18.07
N PHE A 82 -48.09 23.60 -18.62
CA PHE A 82 -48.08 24.25 -19.93
C PHE A 82 -48.10 23.23 -21.06
N VAL A 83 -49.11 23.34 -21.92
CA VAL A 83 -49.23 22.55 -23.16
C VAL A 83 -48.11 22.95 -24.13
N ASP A 84 -47.89 24.26 -24.35
CA ASP A 84 -46.79 24.75 -25.19
C ASP A 84 -45.45 24.67 -24.44
N LYS A 85 -44.62 23.70 -24.84
CA LYS A 85 -43.30 23.48 -24.25
C LYS A 85 -42.31 24.62 -24.49
N ARG A 86 -42.57 25.53 -25.44
CA ARG A 86 -41.69 26.69 -25.72
C ARG A 86 -41.77 27.77 -24.64
N ILE A 87 -42.83 27.78 -23.84
CA ILE A 87 -43.04 28.73 -22.73
C ILE A 87 -43.06 28.05 -21.35
N ALA A 88 -43.01 26.71 -21.33
CA ALA A 88 -43.12 25.92 -20.09
C ALA A 88 -41.92 26.06 -19.15
N GLY A 89 -40.78 26.53 -19.64
CA GLY A 89 -39.52 26.65 -18.90
C GLY A 89 -38.31 26.69 -19.84
N PHE A 90 -37.11 26.91 -19.29
CA PHE A 90 -35.87 26.96 -20.09
C PHE A 90 -35.54 25.60 -20.72
N ALA A 91 -35.45 24.52 -19.94
CA ALA A 91 -35.14 23.19 -20.48
C ALA A 91 -36.18 22.66 -21.49
N PRO A 92 -37.51 22.77 -21.25
CA PRO A 92 -38.52 22.43 -22.27
C PRO A 92 -38.39 23.26 -23.55
N CYS A 93 -38.07 24.56 -23.45
CA CYS A 93 -37.88 25.42 -24.60
C CYS A 93 -36.65 25.02 -25.42
N MET A 94 -35.53 24.74 -24.75
CA MET A 94 -34.31 24.20 -25.37
C MET A 94 -34.59 22.88 -26.11
N ALA A 95 -35.32 21.96 -25.47
CA ALA A 95 -35.72 20.68 -26.08
C ALA A 95 -36.67 20.87 -27.29
N ALA A 96 -37.68 21.74 -27.17
CA ALA A 96 -38.63 22.02 -28.25
C ALA A 96 -37.97 22.70 -29.46
N LYS A 97 -36.91 23.49 -29.22
CA LYS A 97 -36.14 24.18 -30.27
C LYS A 97 -34.93 23.39 -30.76
N LEU A 98 -34.61 22.26 -30.12
CA LEU A 98 -33.43 21.44 -30.41
C LEU A 98 -32.13 22.25 -30.42
N ARG A 99 -31.94 23.11 -29.40
CA ARG A 99 -30.67 23.81 -29.17
C ARG A 99 -30.37 23.99 -27.68
N GLY A 100 -29.10 24.06 -27.31
CA GLY A 100 -28.62 24.21 -25.93
C GLY A 100 -28.70 25.62 -25.34
N TYR A 101 -29.61 26.48 -25.82
CA TYR A 101 -29.75 27.87 -25.38
C TYR A 101 -31.17 28.42 -25.59
N VAL A 102 -31.49 29.49 -24.85
CA VAL A 102 -32.74 30.26 -24.91
C VAL A 102 -32.41 31.70 -25.31
N LEU A 103 -33.20 32.30 -26.19
CA LEU A 103 -33.03 33.71 -26.56
C LEU A 103 -33.56 34.63 -25.45
N PRO A 104 -33.04 35.86 -25.29
CA PRO A 104 -33.58 36.80 -24.30
C PRO A 104 -35.09 37.04 -24.44
N SER A 105 -35.61 37.09 -25.67
CA SER A 105 -37.06 37.22 -25.93
C SER A 105 -37.87 35.95 -25.65
N GLU A 106 -37.24 34.79 -25.59
CA GLU A 106 -37.88 33.54 -25.15
C GLU A 106 -37.86 33.42 -23.64
N ALA A 107 -36.76 33.81 -23.00
CA ALA A 107 -36.65 33.90 -21.55
C ALA A 107 -37.73 34.84 -20.97
N ASP A 108 -37.91 36.03 -21.57
CA ASP A 108 -38.99 36.95 -21.17
C ASP A 108 -40.38 36.29 -21.30
N ARG A 109 -40.63 35.56 -22.40
CA ARG A 109 -41.90 34.85 -22.61
C ARG A 109 -42.14 33.72 -21.62
N ILE A 110 -41.10 32.97 -21.25
CA ILE A 110 -41.17 31.92 -20.22
C ILE A 110 -41.55 32.55 -18.88
N VAL A 111 -40.87 33.63 -18.48
CA VAL A 111 -41.18 34.34 -17.23
C VAL A 111 -42.59 34.93 -17.28
N ALA A 112 -42.99 35.55 -18.39
CA ALA A 112 -44.32 36.13 -18.56
C ALA A 112 -45.43 35.06 -18.46
N ALA A 113 -45.21 33.87 -19.03
CA ALA A 113 -46.16 32.77 -18.95
C ALA A 113 -46.25 32.18 -17.53
N SER A 114 -45.12 32.00 -16.86
CA SER A 114 -45.08 31.46 -15.50
C SER A 114 -45.56 32.47 -14.44
N ARG A 115 -45.38 33.77 -14.67
CA ARG A 115 -45.75 34.84 -13.73
C ARG A 115 -46.32 36.06 -14.47
N PRO A 116 -47.60 36.00 -14.90
CA PRO A 116 -48.23 37.08 -15.67
C PRO A 116 -48.31 38.43 -14.93
N SER A 117 -48.25 38.40 -13.60
CA SER A 117 -48.30 39.60 -12.75
C SER A 117 -47.04 40.47 -12.82
N LEU A 118 -45.92 39.97 -13.35
CA LEU A 118 -44.68 40.74 -13.45
C LEU A 118 -44.65 41.60 -14.73
N ARG A 119 -44.44 42.92 -14.56
CA ARG A 119 -44.26 43.87 -15.68
C ARG A 119 -42.95 43.59 -16.43
N PRO A 120 -42.80 43.99 -17.71
CA PRO A 120 -41.58 43.75 -18.49
C PRO A 120 -40.28 44.19 -17.82
N ALA A 121 -40.27 45.33 -17.12
CA ALA A 121 -39.10 45.80 -16.37
C ALA A 121 -38.73 44.84 -15.22
N GLN A 122 -39.71 44.33 -14.47
CA GLN A 122 -39.51 43.39 -13.37
C GLN A 122 -39.05 42.03 -13.87
N ARG A 123 -39.54 41.58 -15.04
CA ARG A 123 -39.06 40.33 -15.67
C ARG A 123 -37.59 40.42 -16.09
N ARG A 124 -37.17 41.56 -16.64
CA ARG A 124 -35.75 41.81 -16.95
C ARG A 124 -34.89 41.81 -15.70
N GLN A 125 -35.34 42.47 -14.62
CA GLN A 125 -34.64 42.46 -13.33
C GLN A 125 -34.56 41.04 -12.74
N LEU A 126 -35.62 40.23 -12.85
CA LEU A 126 -35.60 38.83 -12.41
C LEU A 126 -34.57 38.02 -13.21
N LEU A 127 -34.55 38.13 -14.55
CA LEU A 127 -33.57 37.43 -15.38
C LEU A 127 -32.14 37.87 -15.06
N GLU A 128 -31.93 39.16 -14.79
CA GLU A 128 -30.62 39.69 -14.40
C GLU A 128 -30.18 39.22 -13.01
N ALA A 129 -31.12 39.12 -12.05
CA ALA A 129 -30.87 38.52 -10.74
C ALA A 129 -30.52 37.03 -10.86
N MET A 130 -31.24 36.28 -11.72
CA MET A 130 -30.92 34.89 -12.02
C MET A 130 -29.53 34.75 -12.66
N ARG A 131 -29.14 35.66 -13.55
CA ARG A 131 -27.81 35.68 -14.19
C ARG A 131 -26.70 35.97 -13.18
N THR A 132 -26.84 37.04 -12.40
CA THR A 132 -25.83 37.50 -11.43
C THR A 132 -25.60 36.50 -10.31
N ASN A 133 -26.64 35.74 -9.92
CA ASN A 133 -26.55 34.69 -8.91
C ASN A 133 -26.17 33.31 -9.49
N GLY A 134 -25.93 33.20 -10.81
CA GLY A 134 -25.47 31.95 -11.44
C GLY A 134 -26.55 30.87 -11.61
N LEU A 135 -27.83 31.27 -11.69
CA LEU A 135 -28.94 30.37 -12.05
C LEU A 135 -29.13 30.22 -13.57
N ILE A 136 -28.64 31.20 -14.34
CA ILE A 136 -28.50 31.15 -15.80
C ILE A 136 -27.16 31.77 -16.21
N GLU A 137 -26.60 31.31 -17.31
CA GLU A 137 -25.36 31.84 -17.88
C GLU A 137 -25.67 32.63 -19.16
N GLU A 138 -25.04 33.79 -19.32
CA GLU A 138 -25.09 34.54 -20.58
C GLU A 138 -23.93 34.13 -21.47
N ASP A 139 -24.22 33.81 -22.72
CA ASP A 139 -23.25 33.39 -23.73
C ASP A 139 -23.55 34.07 -25.07
N ALA A 140 -22.62 33.99 -26.03
CA ALA A 140 -22.79 34.51 -27.37
C ALA A 140 -22.65 33.40 -28.41
N ILE A 141 -23.68 33.23 -29.24
CA ILE A 141 -23.60 32.35 -30.41
C ILE A 141 -23.27 33.15 -31.66
N TRP A 142 -22.49 32.56 -32.55
CA TRP A 142 -22.15 33.15 -33.85
C TRP A 142 -22.99 32.52 -34.95
N TYR A 143 -23.51 33.33 -35.86
CA TYR A 143 -24.27 32.88 -37.02
C TYR A 143 -23.93 33.73 -38.25
N SER A 144 -23.99 33.10 -39.43
CA SER A 144 -23.81 33.79 -40.71
C SER A 144 -25.15 34.33 -41.21
N THR A 145 -25.17 35.60 -41.64
CA THR A 145 -26.32 36.17 -42.34
C THR A 145 -26.39 35.65 -43.78
N ARG A 146 -27.52 35.88 -44.46
CA ARG A 146 -27.66 35.54 -45.89
C ARG A 146 -26.62 36.24 -46.77
N ASP A 147 -26.08 37.37 -46.31
CA ASP A 147 -25.04 38.15 -46.99
C ASP A 147 -23.62 37.73 -46.59
N GLY A 148 -23.46 36.60 -45.90
CA GLY A 148 -22.15 36.05 -45.51
C GLY A 148 -21.49 36.72 -44.30
N GLN A 149 -22.11 37.72 -43.66
CA GLN A 149 -21.55 38.37 -42.47
C GLN A 149 -21.74 37.50 -41.21
N HIS A 150 -20.69 37.36 -40.41
CA HIS A 150 -20.76 36.72 -39.10
C HIS A 150 -21.28 37.71 -38.04
N LYS A 151 -22.43 37.42 -37.44
CA LYS A 151 -23.00 38.19 -36.33
C LYS A 151 -23.04 37.33 -35.07
N SER A 152 -22.84 37.97 -33.92
CA SER A 152 -23.08 37.32 -32.62
C SER A 152 -24.47 37.68 -32.09
N ARG A 153 -25.03 36.78 -31.30
CA ARG A 153 -26.28 37.03 -30.56
C ARG A 153 -26.15 36.51 -29.14
N VAL A 154 -26.56 37.35 -28.19
CA VAL A 154 -26.65 37.00 -26.77
C VAL A 154 -27.73 35.94 -26.56
N VAL A 155 -27.38 34.92 -25.77
CA VAL A 155 -28.25 33.81 -25.40
C VAL A 155 -28.10 33.47 -23.92
N TYR A 156 -29.12 32.82 -23.36
CA TYR A 156 -29.07 32.26 -22.01
C TYR A 156 -28.94 30.74 -22.04
N ARG A 157 -28.08 30.20 -21.18
CA ARG A 157 -27.88 28.78 -20.94
C ARG A 157 -28.20 28.42 -19.50
N LEU A 158 -28.47 27.14 -19.26
CA LEU A 158 -28.51 26.62 -17.90
C LEU A 158 -27.07 26.43 -17.40
N PRO A 159 -26.78 26.75 -16.14
CA PRO A 159 -25.48 26.51 -15.55
C PRO A 159 -25.23 25.00 -15.49
N TYR A 160 -23.96 24.61 -15.54
CA TYR A 160 -23.52 23.20 -15.51
C TYR A 160 -24.03 22.37 -16.69
N GLN A 161 -23.24 22.38 -17.77
CA GLN A 161 -23.58 21.72 -19.04
C GLN A 161 -24.13 20.30 -18.86
N ARG A 162 -23.49 19.44 -18.07
CA ARG A 162 -23.96 18.05 -17.86
C ARG A 162 -25.35 17.98 -17.21
N PHE A 163 -25.66 18.83 -16.23
CA PHE A 163 -26.99 18.85 -15.61
C PHE A 163 -28.04 19.42 -16.57
N SER A 164 -27.67 20.43 -17.36
CA SER A 164 -28.50 20.95 -18.45
C SER A 164 -28.85 19.85 -19.46
N ASP A 165 -27.86 19.09 -19.91
CA ASP A 165 -28.03 18.02 -20.91
C ASP A 165 -29.03 16.96 -20.43
N HIS A 166 -28.96 16.55 -19.16
CA HIS A 166 -29.93 15.62 -18.56
C HIS A 166 -31.35 16.21 -18.45
N LEU A 167 -31.49 17.51 -18.13
CA LEU A 167 -32.79 18.17 -18.12
C LEU A 167 -33.40 18.30 -19.52
N ILE A 168 -32.59 18.60 -20.53
CA ILE A 168 -33.03 18.69 -21.93
C ILE A 168 -33.41 17.29 -22.45
N ALA A 169 -32.54 16.29 -22.25
CA ALA A 169 -32.79 14.90 -22.63
C ALA A 169 -34.08 14.35 -22.04
N ARG A 170 -34.40 14.70 -20.78
CA ARG A 170 -35.67 14.37 -20.14
C ARG A 170 -36.88 14.83 -20.96
N HIS A 171 -36.85 16.07 -21.42
CA HIS A 171 -37.95 16.67 -22.18
C HIS A 171 -38.00 16.14 -23.60
N LEU A 172 -36.86 15.86 -24.21
CA LEU A 172 -36.78 15.18 -25.51
C LEU A 172 -37.41 13.77 -25.44
N LEU A 173 -37.04 12.96 -24.44
CA LEU A 173 -37.63 11.64 -24.24
C LEU A 173 -39.13 11.75 -23.91
N LYS A 174 -39.55 12.71 -23.08
CA LYS A 174 -40.96 12.88 -22.74
C LYS A 174 -41.82 13.30 -23.94
N ALA A 175 -41.28 14.13 -24.83
CA ALA A 175 -42.03 14.69 -25.96
C ALA A 175 -42.04 13.76 -27.18
N TYR A 176 -40.97 12.98 -27.40
CA TYR A 176 -40.72 12.33 -28.68
C TYR A 176 -40.43 10.83 -28.61
N LEU A 177 -40.27 10.23 -27.42
CA LEU A 177 -40.18 8.78 -27.28
C LEU A 177 -41.57 8.19 -27.09
N ASP A 178 -42.00 7.32 -28.00
CA ASP A 178 -43.16 6.45 -27.81
C ASP A 178 -42.73 5.06 -27.31
N PRO A 179 -42.93 4.75 -26.01
CA PRO A 179 -42.59 3.46 -25.43
C PRO A 179 -43.72 2.41 -25.58
N SER A 180 -44.72 2.62 -26.44
CA SER A 180 -45.90 1.74 -26.59
C SER A 180 -45.54 0.34 -27.11
N SER A 181 -44.59 0.24 -28.04
CA SER A 181 -44.15 -1.01 -28.65
C SER A 181 -42.69 -0.94 -29.12
N PRO A 182 -42.01 -2.08 -29.36
CA PRO A 182 -40.66 -2.08 -29.93
C PRO A 182 -40.55 -1.36 -31.28
N ALA A 183 -41.59 -1.41 -32.11
CA ALA A 183 -41.64 -0.70 -33.39
C ALA A 183 -41.72 0.81 -33.17
N ALA A 184 -42.68 1.27 -32.34
CA ALA A 184 -42.83 2.68 -32.00
C ALA A 184 -41.59 3.30 -31.36
N ILE A 185 -40.86 2.52 -30.55
CA ILE A 185 -39.57 2.95 -29.98
C ILE A 185 -38.54 3.21 -31.08
N LYS A 186 -38.43 2.33 -32.09
CA LYS A 186 -37.53 2.55 -33.23
C LYS A 186 -37.98 3.73 -34.08
N ASP A 187 -39.28 3.85 -34.33
CA ASP A 187 -39.86 4.94 -35.12
C ASP A 187 -39.65 6.30 -34.45
N SER A 188 -39.58 6.33 -33.11
CA SER A 188 -39.21 7.52 -32.33
C SER A 188 -37.81 8.06 -32.67
N PHE A 189 -36.93 7.24 -33.25
CA PHE A 189 -35.59 7.62 -33.71
C PHE A 189 -35.45 7.60 -35.25
N ALA A 190 -36.55 7.53 -36.00
CA ALA A 190 -36.50 7.65 -37.47
C ALA A 190 -35.86 8.99 -37.90
N ALA A 191 -35.26 9.05 -39.09
CA ALA A 191 -34.43 10.18 -39.53
C ALA A 191 -35.11 11.57 -39.47
N THR A 192 -36.44 11.60 -39.56
CA THR A 192 -37.29 12.81 -39.48
C THR A 192 -37.61 13.23 -38.03
N SER A 193 -37.39 12.36 -37.05
CA SER A 193 -37.66 12.63 -35.64
C SER A 193 -36.68 13.64 -35.02
N PRO A 194 -37.14 14.52 -34.11
CA PRO A 194 -36.29 15.35 -33.27
C PRO A 194 -35.18 14.59 -32.53
N LEU A 195 -35.46 13.38 -32.03
CA LEU A 195 -34.48 12.57 -31.31
C LEU A 195 -33.32 12.11 -32.20
N ALA A 196 -33.59 11.81 -33.47
CA ALA A 196 -32.56 11.36 -34.41
C ALA A 196 -31.51 12.44 -34.70
N LYS A 197 -31.88 13.73 -34.58
CA LYS A 197 -30.94 14.84 -34.83
C LYS A 197 -29.76 14.85 -33.88
N VAL A 198 -29.94 14.35 -32.65
CA VAL A 198 -28.89 14.25 -31.63
C VAL A 198 -27.78 13.29 -32.07
N PHE A 199 -28.13 12.24 -32.82
CA PHE A 199 -27.24 11.16 -33.22
C PHE A 199 -26.74 11.30 -34.67
N ARG A 200 -26.92 12.46 -35.29
CA ARG A 200 -26.38 12.71 -36.63
C ARG A 200 -24.87 12.79 -36.59
N LEU A 201 -24.25 12.11 -37.54
CA LEU A 201 -22.85 12.30 -37.88
C LEU A 201 -22.76 13.50 -38.82
N THR A 202 -21.75 14.35 -38.65
CA THR A 202 -21.51 15.51 -39.53
C THR A 202 -20.10 15.45 -40.07
N ASP A 203 -19.87 15.97 -41.27
CA ASP A 203 -18.55 16.00 -41.91
C ASP A 203 -17.51 16.79 -41.10
N ARG A 204 -17.97 17.63 -40.17
CA ARG A 204 -17.11 18.42 -39.26
C ARG A 204 -16.68 17.64 -38.01
N ASN A 205 -17.40 16.56 -37.66
CA ASN A 205 -17.24 15.81 -36.41
C ASN A 205 -17.06 14.31 -36.70
N PHE A 206 -16.01 13.96 -37.45
CA PHE A 206 -15.68 12.55 -37.72
C PHE A 206 -15.57 11.74 -36.41
N GLY A 207 -16.38 10.69 -36.30
CA GLY A 207 -16.38 9.81 -35.12
C GLY A 207 -17.06 10.37 -33.88
N HIS A 208 -17.87 11.44 -33.99
CA HIS A 208 -18.65 12.00 -32.89
C HIS A 208 -20.07 12.37 -33.33
N TYR A 209 -21.03 12.24 -32.41
CA TYR A 209 -22.38 12.77 -32.63
C TYR A 209 -22.39 14.31 -32.61
N ALA A 210 -23.36 14.91 -33.32
CA ALA A 210 -23.52 16.35 -33.38
C ALA A 210 -23.68 17.01 -32.00
N GLU A 211 -24.37 16.34 -31.07
CA GLU A 211 -24.63 16.83 -29.71
C GLU A 211 -24.22 15.77 -28.67
N PRO A 212 -22.91 15.60 -28.38
CA PRO A 212 -22.40 14.48 -27.60
C PRO A 212 -22.88 14.47 -26.14
N GLY A 213 -23.08 15.63 -25.51
CA GLY A 213 -23.63 15.73 -24.15
C GLY A 213 -25.08 15.26 -24.07
N TRP A 214 -25.89 15.61 -25.07
CA TRP A 214 -27.27 15.13 -25.17
C TRP A 214 -27.32 13.64 -25.50
N ALA A 215 -26.43 13.17 -26.39
CA ALA A 215 -26.29 11.76 -26.68
C ALA A 215 -25.96 10.98 -25.40
N GLN A 216 -25.03 11.44 -24.57
CA GLN A 216 -24.67 10.82 -23.29
C GLN A 216 -25.89 10.72 -22.36
N ALA A 217 -26.62 11.83 -22.20
CA ALA A 217 -27.79 11.86 -21.33
C ALA A 217 -28.91 10.92 -21.83
N LEU A 218 -29.21 10.93 -23.13
CA LEU A 218 -30.18 10.03 -23.75
C LEU A 218 -29.77 8.56 -23.62
N ILE A 219 -28.51 8.22 -23.90
CA ILE A 219 -27.96 6.86 -23.76
C ILE A 219 -28.03 6.38 -22.31
N THR A 220 -27.74 7.25 -21.36
CA THR A 220 -27.77 6.91 -19.93
C THR A 220 -29.19 6.61 -19.47
N GLU A 221 -30.19 7.38 -19.92
CA GLU A 221 -31.58 7.30 -19.46
C GLU A 221 -32.45 6.30 -20.24
N PHE A 222 -32.10 6.02 -21.49
CA PHE A 222 -32.93 5.22 -22.39
C PHE A 222 -33.39 3.87 -21.81
N PRO A 223 -32.51 3.03 -21.20
CA PRO A 223 -32.93 1.73 -20.68
C PRO A 223 -33.99 1.83 -19.57
N GLU A 224 -33.95 2.88 -18.75
CA GLU A 224 -34.96 3.11 -17.71
C GLU A 224 -36.30 3.57 -18.29
N ARG A 225 -36.28 4.35 -19.38
CA ARG A 225 -37.49 4.87 -20.03
C ARG A 225 -38.26 3.79 -20.78
N VAL A 226 -37.57 2.94 -21.51
CA VAL A 226 -38.21 1.84 -22.23
C VAL A 226 -38.59 0.69 -21.30
N GLY A 227 -37.89 0.51 -20.17
CA GLY A 227 -38.21 -0.51 -19.18
C GLY A 227 -38.38 -1.90 -19.79
N SER A 228 -39.35 -2.68 -19.32
CA SER A 228 -39.61 -4.05 -19.81
C SER A 228 -40.18 -4.13 -21.23
N ARG A 229 -40.48 -3.01 -21.91
CA ARG A 229 -41.05 -3.02 -23.27
C ARG A 229 -40.07 -3.48 -24.34
N LEU A 230 -38.76 -3.42 -24.07
CA LEU A 230 -37.74 -4.04 -24.92
C LEU A 230 -37.15 -5.28 -24.23
N PRO A 231 -36.84 -6.35 -24.99
CA PRO A 231 -36.04 -7.46 -24.51
C PRO A 231 -34.72 -6.96 -23.90
N THR A 232 -34.25 -7.62 -22.84
CA THR A 232 -32.99 -7.28 -22.16
C THR A 232 -31.81 -7.16 -23.13
N SER A 233 -31.78 -8.01 -24.16
CA SER A 233 -30.72 -8.09 -25.17
C SER A 233 -30.75 -6.97 -26.22
N GLN A 234 -31.82 -6.17 -26.27
CA GLN A 234 -32.01 -5.00 -27.16
C GLN A 234 -32.23 -3.70 -26.38
N ARG A 235 -32.20 -3.75 -25.03
CA ARG A 235 -32.46 -2.61 -24.15
C ARG A 235 -31.22 -1.73 -23.95
N GLU A 236 -30.69 -1.24 -25.07
CA GLU A 236 -29.64 -0.24 -25.14
C GLU A 236 -29.93 0.64 -26.36
N LEU A 237 -29.68 1.95 -26.25
CA LEU A 237 -30.14 2.90 -27.28
C LEU A 237 -29.53 2.57 -28.65
N PHE A 238 -28.28 2.08 -28.66
CA PHE A 238 -27.59 1.65 -29.87
C PHE A 238 -28.45 0.77 -30.79
N PHE A 239 -29.18 -0.21 -30.25
CA PHE A 239 -29.99 -1.14 -31.05
C PHE A 239 -31.31 -0.55 -31.57
N SER A 240 -31.70 0.63 -31.07
CA SER A 240 -32.90 1.35 -31.48
C SER A 240 -32.62 2.51 -32.42
N LEU A 241 -31.34 2.87 -32.62
CA LEU A 241 -30.94 3.89 -33.59
C LEU A 241 -31.08 3.39 -35.03
N PRO A 242 -31.31 4.28 -36.01
CA PRO A 242 -31.19 3.96 -37.43
C PRO A 242 -29.79 3.43 -37.76
N ARG A 243 -29.68 2.56 -38.77
CA ARG A 243 -28.42 1.89 -39.15
C ARG A 243 -27.27 2.86 -39.39
N GLU A 244 -27.55 4.02 -39.98
CA GLU A 244 -26.57 5.09 -40.26
C GLU A 244 -26.02 5.77 -38.99
N ALA A 245 -26.76 5.72 -37.87
CA ALA A 245 -26.37 6.30 -36.59
C ALA A 245 -25.79 5.26 -35.61
N GLN A 246 -25.82 3.96 -35.97
CA GLN A 246 -25.22 2.86 -35.21
C GLN A 246 -23.69 2.78 -35.41
N ASP A 247 -23.01 3.91 -35.19
CA ASP A 247 -21.55 3.99 -35.28
C ASP A 247 -20.92 3.79 -33.90
N LEU A 248 -20.09 2.73 -33.77
CA LEU A 248 -19.45 2.39 -32.49
C LEU A 248 -18.42 3.44 -32.03
N ASN A 249 -17.79 4.18 -32.94
CA ASN A 249 -16.82 5.21 -32.56
C ASN A 249 -17.55 6.42 -31.95
N ALA A 250 -18.61 6.90 -32.62
CA ALA A 250 -19.44 7.99 -32.12
C ALA A 250 -20.20 7.63 -30.84
N TYR A 251 -20.61 6.36 -30.71
CA TYR A 251 -21.30 5.87 -29.52
C TYR A 251 -20.37 5.68 -28.30
N PHE A 252 -19.05 5.59 -28.50
CA PHE A 252 -18.10 5.23 -27.45
C PHE A 252 -18.04 6.24 -26.30
N GLU A 253 -17.67 7.50 -26.60
CA GLU A 253 -17.51 8.56 -25.60
C GLU A 253 -18.78 8.75 -24.75
N PRO A 254 -19.97 8.96 -25.36
CA PRO A 254 -21.18 9.24 -24.59
C PRO A 254 -21.67 8.03 -23.80
N PHE A 255 -21.39 6.82 -24.27
CA PHE A 255 -21.73 5.59 -23.56
C PHE A 255 -20.86 5.40 -22.32
N VAL A 256 -19.53 5.47 -22.47
CA VAL A 256 -18.58 5.21 -21.38
C VAL A 256 -18.71 6.26 -20.27
N ASP A 257 -18.80 7.54 -20.63
CA ASP A 257 -18.93 8.63 -19.65
C ASP A 257 -20.29 8.62 -18.94
N GLY A 258 -21.30 7.95 -19.51
CA GLY A 258 -22.60 7.71 -18.91
C GLY A 258 -22.64 6.56 -17.90
N LEU A 259 -21.71 5.60 -17.96
CA LEU A 259 -21.77 4.37 -17.15
C LEU A 259 -21.78 4.64 -15.65
N PHE A 260 -20.98 5.60 -15.17
CA PHE A 260 -20.93 5.91 -13.73
C PHE A 260 -22.25 6.47 -13.20
N TRP A 261 -22.94 7.25 -14.03
CA TRP A 261 -24.18 7.96 -13.68
C TRP A 261 -25.42 7.09 -13.87
N ARG A 262 -25.34 6.05 -14.68
CA ARG A 262 -26.44 5.11 -14.98
C ARG A 262 -26.93 4.40 -13.71
N SER A 263 -28.26 4.21 -13.60
CA SER A 263 -28.83 3.41 -12.51
C SER A 263 -28.32 1.96 -12.59
N PRO A 264 -27.97 1.31 -11.45
CA PRO A 264 -27.57 -0.10 -11.44
C PRO A 264 -28.62 -1.02 -12.09
N THR A 265 -29.92 -0.71 -11.99
CA THR A 265 -31.00 -1.51 -12.57
C THR A 265 -31.14 -1.34 -14.09
N ALA A 266 -30.44 -0.38 -14.69
CA ALA A 266 -30.50 -0.06 -16.12
C ALA A 266 -29.44 -0.80 -16.95
N PHE A 267 -28.51 -1.52 -16.31
CA PHE A 267 -27.55 -2.36 -16.99
C PHE A 267 -28.21 -3.67 -17.44
N THR A 268 -28.23 -3.91 -18.75
CA THR A 268 -28.90 -5.07 -19.35
C THR A 268 -27.95 -5.95 -20.16
N GLU A 269 -28.46 -7.05 -20.71
CA GLU A 269 -27.72 -7.86 -21.69
C GLU A 269 -27.32 -7.04 -22.92
N GLY A 270 -28.14 -6.08 -23.34
CA GLY A 270 -27.82 -5.13 -24.40
C GLY A 270 -26.61 -4.26 -24.05
N THR A 271 -26.56 -3.74 -22.82
CA THR A 271 -25.39 -3.02 -22.30
C THR A 271 -24.14 -3.89 -22.31
N GLN A 272 -24.26 -5.16 -21.91
CA GLN A 272 -23.15 -6.11 -21.95
C GLN A 272 -22.65 -6.38 -23.38
N LYS A 273 -23.55 -6.49 -24.37
CA LYS A 273 -23.16 -6.64 -25.78
C LYS A 273 -22.32 -5.46 -26.25
N VAL A 274 -22.74 -4.22 -25.95
CA VAL A 274 -21.99 -3.02 -26.33
C VAL A 274 -20.64 -2.95 -25.62
N ILE A 275 -20.59 -3.22 -24.29
CA ILE A 275 -19.33 -3.29 -23.54
C ILE A 275 -18.38 -4.32 -24.15
N ASN A 276 -18.87 -5.51 -24.51
CA ASN A 276 -18.04 -6.56 -25.10
C ASN A 276 -17.46 -6.16 -26.46
N GLN A 277 -18.15 -5.35 -27.27
CA GLN A 277 -17.58 -4.82 -28.51
C GLN A 277 -16.34 -3.96 -28.21
N TYR A 278 -16.42 -3.08 -27.22
CA TYR A 278 -15.29 -2.22 -26.84
C TYR A 278 -14.17 -2.96 -26.10
N LEU A 279 -14.50 -4.00 -25.34
CA LEU A 279 -13.49 -4.89 -24.73
C LEU A 279 -12.76 -5.77 -25.77
N GLY A 280 -13.29 -5.90 -26.99
CA GLY A 280 -12.61 -6.55 -28.11
C GLY A 280 -11.90 -5.57 -29.07
N ALA A 281 -11.91 -4.27 -28.78
CA ALA A 281 -11.41 -3.23 -29.66
C ALA A 281 -9.95 -2.81 -29.33
N SER A 282 -9.52 -1.64 -29.79
CA SER A 282 -8.18 -1.09 -29.55
C SER A 282 -7.86 -0.94 -28.05
N SER A 283 -6.57 -0.90 -27.71
CA SER A 283 -6.09 -0.76 -26.31
C SER A 283 -6.70 0.44 -25.59
N ARG A 284 -6.82 1.59 -26.26
CA ARG A 284 -7.41 2.81 -25.67
C ARG A 284 -8.89 2.64 -25.33
N ALA A 285 -9.66 1.96 -26.17
CA ALA A 285 -11.08 1.73 -25.92
C ALA A 285 -11.27 0.77 -24.74
N TRP A 286 -10.47 -0.31 -24.72
CA TRP A 286 -10.43 -1.28 -23.62
C TRP A 286 -10.11 -0.59 -22.28
N GLU A 287 -9.05 0.21 -22.23
CA GLU A 287 -8.59 0.91 -21.02
C GLU A 287 -9.68 1.80 -20.42
N ARG A 288 -10.36 2.59 -21.25
CA ARG A 288 -11.41 3.51 -20.77
C ARG A 288 -12.66 2.79 -20.29
N VAL A 289 -13.07 1.72 -20.94
CA VAL A 289 -14.19 0.89 -20.48
C VAL A 289 -13.82 0.29 -19.13
N VAL A 290 -12.64 -0.29 -18.99
CA VAL A 290 -12.20 -0.91 -17.75
C VAL A 290 -12.01 0.11 -16.62
N ASP A 291 -11.55 1.32 -16.91
CA ASP A 291 -11.51 2.43 -15.94
C ASP A 291 -12.91 2.79 -15.41
N ALA A 292 -13.90 2.89 -16.30
CA ALA A 292 -15.29 3.13 -15.93
C ALA A 292 -15.88 1.95 -15.13
N LEU A 293 -15.57 0.70 -15.52
CA LEU A 293 -15.99 -0.49 -14.80
C LEU A 293 -15.37 -0.57 -13.39
N ALA A 294 -14.09 -0.21 -13.24
CA ALA A 294 -13.44 -0.11 -11.94
C ALA A 294 -14.09 0.96 -11.05
N ALA A 295 -14.57 2.07 -11.64
CA ALA A 295 -15.23 3.15 -10.89
C ALA A 295 -16.59 2.74 -10.33
N VAL A 296 -17.35 1.91 -11.07
CA VAL A 296 -18.63 1.38 -10.59
C VAL A 296 -18.48 0.12 -9.74
N ALA A 297 -17.35 -0.59 -9.84
CA ALA A 297 -17.07 -1.80 -9.06
C ALA A 297 -17.02 -1.56 -7.55
N THR A 298 -16.76 -0.33 -7.11
CA THR A 298 -16.78 0.06 -5.68
C THR A 298 -18.18 0.23 -5.11
N LYS A 299 -19.23 0.27 -5.95
CA LYS A 299 -20.62 0.44 -5.52
C LYS A 299 -21.21 -0.93 -5.14
N PRO A 300 -21.61 -1.14 -3.87
CA PRO A 300 -22.28 -2.38 -3.48
C PRO A 300 -23.54 -2.64 -4.30
N SER A 301 -23.82 -3.91 -4.60
CA SER A 301 -24.99 -4.35 -5.37
C SER A 301 -25.06 -3.86 -6.83
N HIS A 302 -23.97 -3.31 -7.38
CA HIS A 302 -23.88 -2.94 -8.79
C HIS A 302 -23.72 -4.20 -9.68
N PRO A 303 -24.37 -4.31 -10.87
CA PRO A 303 -24.20 -5.49 -11.75
C PRO A 303 -22.78 -5.70 -12.28
N TYR A 304 -21.94 -4.66 -12.20
CA TYR A 304 -20.51 -4.66 -12.50
C TYR A 304 -19.66 -4.49 -11.24
N HIS A 305 -20.07 -5.13 -10.13
CA HIS A 305 -19.32 -5.21 -8.88
C HIS A 305 -17.92 -5.82 -9.06
N ALA A 306 -17.03 -5.65 -8.08
CA ALA A 306 -15.62 -6.02 -8.17
C ALA A 306 -15.40 -7.51 -8.45
N LYS A 307 -16.20 -8.41 -7.86
CA LYS A 307 -16.12 -9.86 -8.17
C LYS A 307 -16.39 -10.19 -9.64
N ARG A 308 -17.20 -9.40 -10.37
CA ARG A 308 -17.43 -9.60 -11.80
C ARG A 308 -16.21 -9.22 -12.62
N LEU A 309 -15.59 -8.08 -12.29
CA LEU A 309 -14.31 -7.66 -12.88
C LEU A 309 -13.22 -8.69 -12.61
N TYR A 310 -13.13 -9.19 -11.37
CA TYR A 310 -12.21 -10.25 -10.99
C TYR A 310 -12.40 -11.51 -11.85
N LYS A 311 -13.64 -11.98 -12.00
CA LYS A 311 -13.96 -13.14 -12.83
C LYS A 311 -13.61 -12.91 -14.30
N PHE A 312 -13.85 -11.70 -14.83
CA PHE A 312 -13.47 -11.33 -16.19
C PHE A 312 -11.95 -11.42 -16.39
N LEU A 313 -11.16 -10.79 -15.51
CA LEU A 313 -9.69 -10.78 -15.60
C LEU A 313 -9.03 -12.13 -15.29
N SER A 314 -9.67 -12.96 -14.46
CA SER A 314 -9.16 -14.31 -14.12
C SER A 314 -9.14 -15.27 -15.31
N ARG A 315 -9.93 -14.99 -16.36
CA ARG A 315 -10.00 -15.81 -17.58
C ARG A 315 -8.86 -15.57 -18.55
N TYR A 316 -8.16 -14.44 -18.40
CA TYR A 316 -7.02 -14.13 -19.25
C TYR A 316 -5.82 -15.01 -18.86
N PRO A 317 -5.08 -15.55 -19.83
CA PRO A 317 -3.71 -15.99 -19.61
C PRO A 317 -2.91 -14.87 -18.95
N MET A 318 -1.94 -15.24 -18.10
CA MET A 318 -1.19 -14.26 -17.31
C MET A 318 -0.52 -13.18 -18.18
N ALA A 319 0.14 -13.58 -19.26
CA ALA A 319 0.78 -12.67 -20.20
C ALA A 319 -0.20 -11.69 -20.86
N ASP A 320 -1.40 -12.16 -21.22
CA ASP A 320 -2.41 -11.32 -21.87
C ASP A 320 -3.00 -10.31 -20.89
N ARG A 321 -3.23 -10.74 -19.63
CA ARG A 321 -3.65 -9.84 -18.56
C ARG A 321 -2.59 -8.78 -18.25
N ASP A 322 -1.32 -9.16 -18.28
CA ASP A 322 -0.23 -8.22 -18.04
C ASP A 322 -0.19 -7.14 -19.12
N LEU A 323 -0.30 -7.52 -20.39
CA LEU A 323 -0.28 -6.60 -21.53
C LEU A 323 -1.55 -5.73 -21.64
N CYS A 324 -2.60 -5.98 -20.86
CA CYS A 324 -3.78 -5.12 -20.80
C CYS A 324 -3.99 -4.49 -19.42
N TRP A 325 -4.38 -5.27 -18.42
CA TRP A 325 -4.73 -4.79 -17.09
C TRP A 325 -3.53 -4.26 -16.31
N SER A 326 -2.40 -4.98 -16.28
CA SER A 326 -1.20 -4.49 -15.57
C SER A 326 -0.63 -3.24 -16.25
N GLU A 327 -0.70 -3.14 -17.58
CA GLU A 327 -0.34 -1.93 -18.33
C GLU A 327 -1.28 -0.75 -18.06
N TYR A 328 -2.59 -0.99 -17.96
CA TYR A 328 -3.56 0.03 -17.53
C TYR A 328 -3.21 0.59 -16.14
N LEU A 329 -2.83 -0.28 -15.20
CA LEU A 329 -2.37 0.14 -13.87
C LEU A 329 -1.06 0.95 -13.95
N ARG A 330 -0.10 0.50 -14.75
CA ARG A 330 1.25 1.10 -14.86
C ARG A 330 1.23 2.49 -15.50
N ARG A 331 0.50 2.67 -16.60
CA ARG A 331 0.64 3.86 -17.46
C ARG A 331 -0.01 5.13 -16.91
N ARG A 332 -0.77 5.04 -15.81
CA ARG A 332 -1.29 6.18 -15.02
C ARG A 332 -1.87 7.34 -15.88
N TYR A 333 -2.57 7.01 -16.97
CA TYR A 333 -3.18 8.00 -17.87
C TYR A 333 -4.03 9.03 -17.12
N ALA A 334 -4.04 10.30 -17.55
CA ALA A 334 -4.73 11.43 -16.91
C ALA A 334 -5.85 11.05 -15.91
N SER A 335 -5.48 10.96 -14.62
CA SER A 335 -6.34 10.63 -13.47
C SER A 335 -7.14 9.31 -13.61
N PRO A 336 -6.49 8.12 -13.54
CA PRO A 336 -7.18 6.83 -13.55
C PRO A 336 -7.87 6.56 -12.22
N THR A 337 -8.98 5.83 -12.29
CA THR A 337 -9.81 5.45 -11.15
C THR A 337 -9.02 4.71 -10.07
N ILE A 338 -8.20 3.73 -10.46
CA ILE A 338 -7.41 2.95 -9.50
C ILE A 338 -6.35 3.81 -8.80
N HIS A 339 -5.76 4.78 -9.49
CA HIS A 339 -4.80 5.67 -8.85
C HIS A 339 -5.47 6.55 -7.80
N ARG A 340 -6.65 7.12 -8.09
CA ARG A 340 -7.46 7.85 -7.08
C ARG A 340 -7.80 6.96 -5.88
N LEU A 341 -8.12 5.68 -6.13
CA LEU A 341 -8.39 4.71 -5.08
C LEU A 341 -7.15 4.44 -4.23
N LEU A 342 -5.97 4.29 -4.83
CA LEU A 342 -4.69 4.10 -4.14
C LEU A 342 -4.30 5.33 -3.32
N THR A 343 -4.40 6.54 -3.87
CA THR A 343 -4.17 7.79 -3.11
C THR A 343 -5.09 7.89 -1.90
N TRP A 344 -6.35 7.46 -2.03
CA TRP A 344 -7.25 7.40 -0.88
C TRP A 344 -6.87 6.29 0.12
N ALA A 345 -6.28 5.18 -0.35
CA ALA A 345 -5.89 4.06 0.50
C ALA A 345 -4.90 4.47 1.61
N GLU A 346 -4.10 5.52 1.39
CA GLU A 346 -3.21 6.10 2.40
C GLU A 346 -3.95 6.65 3.63
N LYS A 347 -5.25 6.96 3.50
CA LYS A 347 -6.09 7.51 4.58
C LYS A 347 -6.94 6.45 5.28
N LEU A 348 -6.84 5.18 4.88
CA LEU A 348 -7.68 4.08 5.38
C LEU A 348 -7.62 3.89 6.89
N ASP A 349 -6.49 4.20 7.53
CA ASP A 349 -6.31 4.13 8.98
C ASP A 349 -7.34 4.99 9.76
N THR A 350 -7.93 6.00 9.11
CA THR A 350 -8.89 6.94 9.70
C THR A 350 -10.32 6.76 9.22
N VAL A 351 -10.56 5.80 8.31
CA VAL A 351 -11.87 5.61 7.66
C VAL A 351 -12.56 4.37 8.19
N ASN A 352 -13.76 4.56 8.74
CA ASN A 352 -14.69 3.46 8.98
C ASN A 352 -15.48 3.15 7.70
N MET A 353 -15.57 1.87 7.34
CA MET A 353 -16.33 1.43 6.17
C MET A 353 -17.33 0.32 6.51
N THR A 354 -18.44 0.28 5.79
CA THR A 354 -19.41 -0.80 5.89
C THR A 354 -18.85 -2.11 5.31
N ARG A 355 -19.36 -3.23 5.82
CA ARG A 355 -18.98 -4.57 5.33
C ARG A 355 -19.25 -4.73 3.82
N ALA A 356 -20.32 -4.12 3.29
CA ALA A 356 -20.67 -4.21 1.88
C ALA A 356 -19.64 -3.51 0.98
N VAL A 357 -19.15 -2.33 1.39
CA VAL A 357 -18.08 -1.61 0.70
C VAL A 357 -16.76 -2.36 0.81
N ALA A 358 -16.41 -2.84 2.01
CA ALA A 358 -15.19 -3.61 2.25
C ALA A 358 -15.12 -4.85 1.34
N ALA A 359 -16.26 -5.52 1.08
CA ALA A 359 -16.31 -6.70 0.21
C ALA A 359 -15.91 -6.39 -1.24
N GLU A 360 -16.26 -5.21 -1.76
CA GLU A 360 -15.84 -4.78 -3.10
C GLU A 360 -14.38 -4.34 -3.11
N LEU A 361 -13.94 -3.60 -2.10
CA LEU A 361 -12.58 -3.08 -2.01
C LEU A 361 -11.53 -4.17 -1.84
N VAL A 362 -11.78 -5.21 -1.04
CA VAL A 362 -10.86 -6.36 -0.91
C VAL A 362 -10.57 -6.97 -2.28
N VAL A 363 -11.61 -7.16 -3.10
CA VAL A 363 -11.45 -7.74 -4.43
C VAL A 363 -10.73 -6.75 -5.36
N LEU A 364 -11.12 -5.47 -5.35
CA LEU A 364 -10.54 -4.48 -6.25
C LEU A 364 -9.06 -4.20 -5.94
N PHE A 365 -8.68 -4.06 -4.67
CA PHE A 365 -7.27 -3.93 -4.28
C PHE A 365 -6.47 -5.20 -4.62
N SER A 366 -7.08 -6.40 -4.51
CA SER A 366 -6.39 -7.63 -4.91
C SER A 366 -6.04 -7.64 -6.41
N LEU A 367 -6.86 -7.00 -7.25
CA LEU A 367 -6.58 -6.87 -8.68
C LEU A 367 -5.44 -5.90 -8.98
N VAL A 368 -5.01 -5.06 -8.04
CA VAL A 368 -3.81 -4.21 -8.21
C VAL A 368 -2.53 -5.03 -8.07
N LEU A 369 -2.54 -6.08 -7.26
CA LEU A 369 -1.35 -6.86 -6.85
C LEU A 369 -0.50 -7.46 -7.98
N PRO A 370 -1.07 -7.84 -9.16
CA PRO A 370 -0.30 -8.28 -10.33
C PRO A 370 0.62 -7.23 -10.96
N THR A 371 0.48 -5.94 -10.62
CA THR A 371 1.23 -4.84 -11.24
C THR A 371 2.76 -4.98 -11.08
N VAL A 372 3.49 -4.43 -12.04
CA VAL A 372 4.95 -4.25 -11.97
C VAL A 372 5.38 -2.93 -11.30
N VAL A 373 4.42 -2.08 -10.92
CA VAL A 373 4.68 -0.88 -10.12
C VAL A 373 4.73 -1.25 -8.64
N ARG A 374 5.94 -1.45 -8.11
CA ARG A 374 6.15 -1.98 -6.76
C ARG A 374 5.46 -1.17 -5.67
N SER A 375 5.54 0.17 -5.74
CA SER A 375 4.89 1.07 -4.78
C SER A 375 3.38 0.84 -4.68
N ASP A 376 2.73 0.62 -5.82
CA ASP A 376 1.27 0.48 -5.90
C ASP A 376 0.85 -0.90 -5.40
N ARG A 377 1.64 -1.94 -5.68
CA ARG A 377 1.44 -3.29 -5.12
C ARG A 377 1.61 -3.30 -3.60
N ASP A 378 2.64 -2.63 -3.07
CA ASP A 378 2.89 -2.56 -1.64
C ASP A 378 1.80 -1.75 -0.92
N LEU A 379 1.35 -0.63 -1.50
CA LEU A 379 0.23 0.18 -0.98
C LEU A 379 -1.09 -0.59 -1.01
N ALA A 380 -1.39 -1.33 -2.08
CA ALA A 380 -2.55 -2.21 -2.14
C ALA A 380 -2.47 -3.34 -1.09
N THR A 381 -1.28 -3.88 -0.83
CA THR A 381 -1.06 -4.87 0.24
C THR A 381 -1.38 -4.26 1.61
N LYS A 382 -0.89 -3.04 1.89
CA LYS A 382 -1.21 -2.29 3.11
C LYS A 382 -2.71 -2.04 3.23
N ALA A 383 -3.35 -1.58 2.17
CA ALA A 383 -4.80 -1.34 2.13
C ALA A 383 -5.60 -2.59 2.51
N LEU A 384 -5.19 -3.77 2.01
CA LEU A 384 -5.82 -5.05 2.36
C LEU A 384 -5.65 -5.38 3.85
N VAL A 385 -4.48 -5.13 4.45
CA VAL A 385 -4.27 -5.31 5.90
C VAL A 385 -5.22 -4.42 6.70
N LEU A 386 -5.29 -3.13 6.35
CA LEU A 386 -6.15 -2.15 7.04
C LEU A 386 -7.64 -2.50 6.93
N ILE A 387 -8.09 -2.96 5.77
CA ILE A 387 -9.46 -3.45 5.59
C ILE A 387 -9.67 -4.74 6.40
N GLY A 388 -8.68 -5.64 6.42
CA GLY A 388 -8.70 -6.88 7.19
C GLY A 388 -8.76 -6.66 8.71
N GLU A 389 -8.16 -5.59 9.23
CA GLU A 389 -8.25 -5.21 10.65
C GLU A 389 -9.68 -4.81 11.08
N GLN A 390 -10.51 -4.38 10.11
CA GLN A 390 -11.92 -4.04 10.31
C GLN A 390 -12.85 -5.21 9.98
N HIS A 391 -12.63 -5.88 8.84
CA HIS A 391 -13.49 -6.94 8.27
C HIS A 391 -12.68 -8.20 7.91
N PRO A 392 -12.11 -8.91 8.90
CA PRO A 392 -11.18 -10.03 8.66
C PRO A 392 -11.83 -11.20 7.91
N ASP A 393 -13.13 -11.45 8.13
CA ASP A 393 -13.88 -12.52 7.47
C ASP A 393 -13.89 -12.37 5.93
N LEU A 394 -13.98 -11.14 5.43
CA LEU A 394 -13.98 -10.83 3.99
C LEU A 394 -12.60 -11.07 3.37
N LEU A 395 -11.54 -10.55 4.00
CA LEU A 395 -10.17 -10.77 3.54
C LEU A 395 -9.81 -12.26 3.55
N PHE A 396 -10.17 -12.97 4.62
CA PHE A 396 -9.85 -14.39 4.78
C PHE A 396 -10.60 -15.27 3.78
N SER A 397 -11.87 -14.95 3.52
CA SER A 397 -12.64 -15.62 2.47
C SER A 397 -12.01 -15.41 1.09
N HIS A 398 -11.56 -14.18 0.79
CA HIS A 398 -10.90 -13.87 -0.47
C HIS A 398 -9.51 -14.51 -0.59
N ALA A 399 -8.75 -14.58 0.51
CA ALA A 399 -7.44 -15.24 0.56
C ALA A 399 -7.50 -16.70 0.12
N VAL A 400 -8.54 -17.43 0.54
CA VAL A 400 -8.76 -18.82 0.11
C VAL A 400 -9.26 -18.87 -1.34
N ALA A 401 -10.21 -18.01 -1.71
CA ALA A 401 -10.77 -18.01 -3.07
C ALA A 401 -9.73 -17.69 -4.15
N CYS A 402 -8.78 -16.79 -3.85
CA CYS A 402 -7.81 -16.32 -4.83
C CYS A 402 -6.63 -17.28 -5.06
N LEU A 403 -6.52 -18.40 -4.32
CA LEU A 403 -5.53 -19.45 -4.58
C LEU A 403 -5.66 -20.07 -5.98
N GLU A 404 -6.83 -19.94 -6.62
CA GLU A 404 -7.09 -20.35 -8.01
C GLU A 404 -6.60 -19.35 -9.06
N PHE A 405 -6.22 -18.13 -8.66
CA PHE A 405 -5.83 -17.09 -9.62
C PHE A 405 -4.49 -17.42 -10.27
N ASN A 406 -4.42 -17.34 -11.61
CA ASN A 406 -3.26 -17.82 -12.39
C ASN A 406 -2.04 -16.87 -12.41
N ASP A 407 -2.00 -15.85 -11.54
CA ASP A 407 -0.84 -14.99 -11.30
C ASP A 407 -0.39 -15.11 -9.84
N PRO A 408 0.76 -15.75 -9.54
CA PRO A 408 1.21 -15.95 -8.18
C PRO A 408 1.40 -14.67 -7.34
N TYR A 409 1.62 -13.49 -7.95
CA TYR A 409 1.71 -12.24 -7.18
C TYR A 409 0.43 -11.91 -6.41
N LEU A 410 -0.75 -12.25 -6.96
CA LEU A 410 -2.03 -11.94 -6.32
C LEU A 410 -2.25 -12.78 -5.04
N PRO A 411 -2.31 -14.12 -5.08
CA PRO A 411 -2.52 -14.91 -3.87
C PRO A 411 -1.34 -14.80 -2.89
N GLU A 412 -0.10 -14.61 -3.35
CA GLU A 412 1.03 -14.31 -2.46
C GLU A 412 0.75 -13.08 -1.59
N ARG A 413 0.40 -11.95 -2.19
CA ARG A 413 0.19 -10.70 -1.45
C ARG A 413 -1.12 -10.66 -0.67
N VAL A 414 -2.16 -11.38 -1.11
CA VAL A 414 -3.37 -11.55 -0.28
C VAL A 414 -3.07 -12.44 0.95
N LEU A 415 -2.26 -13.50 0.81
CA LEU A 415 -1.80 -14.30 1.94
C LEU A 415 -0.92 -13.48 2.89
N ALA A 416 -0.04 -12.63 2.35
CA ALA A 416 0.76 -11.69 3.14
C ALA A 416 -0.15 -10.75 3.95
N ALA A 417 -1.14 -10.14 3.31
CA ALA A 417 -2.10 -9.26 3.98
C ALA A 417 -2.91 -10.01 5.06
N ALA A 418 -3.40 -11.21 4.76
CA ALA A 418 -4.11 -12.04 5.74
C ALA A 418 -3.23 -12.41 6.93
N TYR A 419 -1.93 -12.65 6.70
CA TYR A 419 -0.97 -12.91 7.76
C TYR A 419 -0.70 -11.67 8.63
N GLY A 420 -0.53 -10.51 8.01
CA GLY A 420 -0.42 -9.22 8.72
C GLY A 420 -1.63 -8.94 9.60
N THR A 421 -2.84 -9.13 9.07
CA THR A 421 -4.09 -9.04 9.84
C THR A 421 -4.14 -10.05 10.99
N ALA A 422 -3.67 -11.28 10.79
CA ALA A 422 -3.62 -12.29 11.84
C ALA A 422 -2.71 -11.89 13.00
N LEU A 423 -1.50 -11.42 12.71
CA LEU A 423 -0.56 -10.93 13.72
C LEU A 423 -1.09 -9.68 14.44
N SER A 424 -1.77 -8.79 13.73
CA SER A 424 -2.36 -7.58 14.31
C SER A 424 -3.50 -7.87 15.30
N LEU A 425 -4.34 -8.87 15.00
CA LEU A 425 -5.60 -9.09 15.73
C LEU A 425 -5.61 -10.25 16.74
N VAL A 426 -4.69 -11.22 16.64
CA VAL A 426 -4.76 -12.49 17.42
C VAL A 426 -4.80 -12.28 18.93
N ASP A 427 -4.07 -11.27 19.42
CA ASP A 427 -3.94 -10.90 20.83
C ASP A 427 -4.39 -9.46 21.11
N SER A 428 -5.12 -8.84 20.16
CA SER A 428 -5.71 -7.52 20.36
C SER A 428 -6.97 -7.58 21.24
N LYS A 429 -7.56 -6.41 21.54
CA LYS A 429 -8.88 -6.32 22.20
C LYS A 429 -10.00 -7.05 21.43
N LYS A 430 -9.82 -7.31 20.13
CA LYS A 430 -10.77 -8.06 19.28
C LYS A 430 -10.51 -9.57 19.27
N ALA A 431 -9.51 -10.08 20.01
CA ALA A 431 -9.08 -11.47 19.97
C ALA A 431 -10.21 -12.48 20.17
N ALA A 432 -11.13 -12.22 21.09
CA ALA A 432 -12.24 -13.13 21.41
C ALA A 432 -13.15 -13.40 20.20
N SER A 433 -13.51 -12.37 19.43
CA SER A 433 -14.33 -12.50 18.21
C SER A 433 -13.51 -12.88 16.98
N PHE A 434 -12.21 -12.56 16.96
CA PHE A 434 -11.33 -12.82 15.83
C PHE A 434 -10.79 -14.26 15.77
N ARG A 435 -10.41 -14.85 16.90
CA ARG A 435 -9.76 -16.18 16.97
C ARG A 435 -10.56 -17.30 16.25
N PRO A 436 -11.91 -17.36 16.31
CA PRO A 436 -12.69 -18.32 15.52
C PRO A 436 -12.49 -18.17 14.00
N LEU A 437 -12.45 -16.94 13.49
CA LEU A 437 -12.23 -16.65 12.07
C LEU A 437 -10.82 -17.09 11.63
N LEU A 438 -9.82 -16.79 12.46
CA LEU A 438 -8.44 -17.25 12.25
C LEU A 438 -8.36 -18.79 12.23
N GLY A 439 -9.06 -19.46 13.14
CA GLY A 439 -9.12 -20.92 13.20
C GLY A 439 -9.71 -21.56 11.94
N ASP A 440 -10.79 -20.98 11.41
CA ASP A 440 -11.41 -21.41 10.16
C ASP A 440 -10.47 -21.20 8.95
N LEU A 441 -9.84 -20.02 8.86
CA LEU A 441 -8.84 -19.74 7.82
C LEU A 441 -7.69 -20.75 7.88
N ALA A 442 -7.10 -20.98 9.05
CA ALA A 442 -5.99 -21.92 9.22
C ALA A 442 -6.37 -23.35 8.79
N LYS A 443 -7.59 -23.79 9.11
CA LYS A 443 -8.10 -25.10 8.66
C LYS A 443 -8.23 -25.15 7.13
N LYS A 444 -8.79 -24.11 6.51
CA LYS A 444 -8.93 -24.02 5.05
C LYS A 444 -7.58 -24.00 4.35
N LEU A 445 -6.61 -23.19 4.83
CA LEU A 445 -5.26 -23.14 4.26
C LEU A 445 -4.53 -24.47 4.40
N TYR A 446 -4.65 -25.16 5.53
CA TYR A 446 -4.11 -26.51 5.68
C TYR A 446 -4.67 -27.45 4.60
N LEU A 447 -6.01 -27.50 4.44
CA LEU A 447 -6.65 -28.37 3.47
C LEU A 447 -6.30 -28.02 2.02
N GLN A 448 -6.21 -26.74 1.68
CA GLN A 448 -5.98 -26.28 0.31
C GLN A 448 -4.51 -26.29 -0.11
N MET A 449 -3.55 -26.13 0.82
CA MET A 449 -2.13 -25.94 0.48
C MET A 449 -1.17 -27.01 1.06
N PHE A 450 -1.51 -27.68 2.17
CA PHE A 450 -0.56 -28.54 2.88
C PHE A 450 -1.01 -30.00 3.06
N ALA A 451 -2.32 -30.25 3.14
CA ALA A 451 -2.86 -31.59 3.32
C ALA A 451 -2.42 -32.52 2.16
N PRO A 452 -2.46 -33.86 2.35
CA PRO A 452 -2.19 -34.80 1.27
C PRO A 452 -3.06 -34.48 0.04
N ARG A 453 -2.44 -34.36 -1.14
CA ARG A 453 -3.13 -34.01 -2.39
C ARG A 453 -3.87 -32.67 -2.35
N ALA A 454 -3.42 -31.74 -1.52
CA ALA A 454 -3.89 -30.35 -1.51
C ALA A 454 -3.82 -29.75 -2.93
N ARG A 455 -4.95 -29.21 -3.40
CA ARG A 455 -5.11 -28.69 -4.76
C ARG A 455 -4.16 -27.54 -5.08
N HIS A 456 -3.84 -26.72 -4.09
CA HIS A 456 -2.99 -25.54 -4.20
C HIS A 456 -1.65 -25.73 -3.48
N ALA A 457 -1.16 -26.97 -3.37
CA ALA A 457 0.21 -27.23 -2.95
C ALA A 457 1.18 -26.55 -3.93
N THR A 458 2.15 -25.82 -3.42
CA THR A 458 3.08 -25.02 -4.23
C THR A 458 4.47 -24.99 -3.63
N HIS A 459 5.51 -24.95 -4.47
CA HIS A 459 6.86 -24.65 -3.98
C HIS A 459 7.09 -23.16 -3.73
N HIS A 460 6.17 -22.27 -4.15
CA HIS A 460 6.33 -20.82 -3.97
C HIS A 460 6.59 -20.47 -2.50
N THR A 461 7.84 -20.09 -2.19
CA THR A 461 8.33 -20.03 -0.80
C THR A 461 7.58 -19.01 0.06
N LEU A 462 7.25 -17.83 -0.50
CA LEU A 462 6.53 -16.78 0.22
C LEU A 462 5.07 -17.15 0.54
N MET A 463 4.31 -17.61 -0.46
CA MET A 463 2.95 -18.14 -0.27
C MET A 463 2.89 -19.20 0.85
N ARG A 464 3.84 -20.15 0.84
CA ARG A 464 3.95 -21.16 1.88
C ARG A 464 4.29 -20.56 3.25
N ASP A 465 5.24 -19.62 3.32
CA ASP A 465 5.65 -19.02 4.60
C ASP A 465 4.52 -18.22 5.26
N TYR A 466 3.75 -17.45 4.47
CA TYR A 466 2.58 -16.71 4.97
C TYR A 466 1.47 -17.66 5.42
N ALA A 467 1.12 -18.65 4.61
CA ALA A 467 0.06 -19.61 4.96
C ALA A 467 0.43 -20.48 6.17
N LEU A 468 1.69 -20.93 6.27
CA LEU A 468 2.21 -21.63 7.44
C LEU A 468 2.17 -20.71 8.66
N GLY A 469 2.54 -19.44 8.51
CA GLY A 469 2.48 -18.46 9.58
C GLY A 469 1.10 -18.31 10.18
N ILE A 470 0.08 -18.15 9.33
CA ILE A 470 -1.32 -18.10 9.76
C ILE A 470 -1.69 -19.35 10.57
N ILE A 471 -1.29 -20.53 10.09
CA ILE A 471 -1.56 -21.80 10.79
C ILE A 471 -0.83 -21.88 12.13
N GLU A 472 0.43 -21.45 12.21
CA GLU A 472 1.22 -21.47 13.44
C GLU A 472 0.68 -20.49 14.48
N VAL A 473 0.31 -19.28 14.07
CA VAL A 473 -0.36 -18.29 14.93
C VAL A 473 -1.67 -18.87 15.48
N ALA A 474 -2.49 -19.47 14.62
CA ALA A 474 -3.76 -20.09 15.03
C ALA A 474 -3.56 -21.25 16.03
N ARG A 475 -2.53 -22.08 15.82
CA ARG A 475 -2.18 -23.18 16.73
C ARG A 475 -1.72 -22.66 18.08
N ARG A 476 -0.89 -21.61 18.09
CA ARG A 476 -0.39 -20.99 19.32
C ARG A 476 -1.51 -20.34 20.13
N ALA A 477 -2.42 -19.65 19.46
CA ALA A 477 -3.63 -19.08 20.05
C ALA A 477 -4.70 -20.13 20.42
N ARG A 478 -4.42 -21.42 20.15
CA ARG A 478 -5.30 -22.57 20.42
C ARG A 478 -6.70 -22.45 19.77
N CYS A 479 -6.78 -21.76 18.63
CA CYS A 479 -8.05 -21.56 17.92
C CYS A 479 -8.25 -22.48 16.72
N VAL A 480 -7.29 -23.34 16.40
CA VAL A 480 -7.42 -24.39 15.37
C VAL A 480 -7.05 -25.77 15.92
N LYS A 481 -7.84 -26.77 15.55
CA LYS A 481 -7.54 -28.19 15.78
C LYS A 481 -7.32 -28.87 14.42
N LEU A 482 -6.08 -29.28 14.15
CA LEU A 482 -5.71 -30.02 12.95
C LEU A 482 -5.53 -31.51 13.28
N PRO A 483 -5.63 -32.42 12.29
CA PRO A 483 -5.33 -33.84 12.49
C PRO A 483 -3.95 -34.05 13.12
N LYS A 484 -3.78 -35.09 13.96
CA LYS A 484 -2.49 -35.41 14.60
C LYS A 484 -1.36 -35.59 13.58
N THR A 485 -1.69 -36.08 12.39
CA THR A 485 -0.74 -36.25 11.27
C THR A 485 -0.34 -34.94 10.59
N SER A 486 -0.98 -33.80 10.87
CA SER A 486 -0.69 -32.52 10.20
C SER A 486 0.76 -32.06 10.39
N GLY A 487 1.40 -32.40 11.51
CA GLY A 487 2.78 -32.01 11.81
C GLY A 487 3.77 -32.39 10.72
N ARG A 488 3.63 -33.58 10.09
CA ARG A 488 4.51 -34.05 9.01
C ARG A 488 4.38 -33.25 7.70
N TYR A 489 3.24 -32.59 7.51
CA TYR A 489 2.93 -31.80 6.31
C TYR A 489 3.16 -30.30 6.50
N LEU A 490 3.26 -29.85 7.75
CA LEU A 490 3.55 -28.47 8.11
C LEU A 490 5.04 -28.24 8.41
N SER A 491 5.83 -29.31 8.46
CA SER A 491 7.26 -29.25 8.77
C SER A 491 8.09 -29.04 7.50
N ARG A 492 8.98 -28.04 7.55
CA ARG A 492 10.03 -27.84 6.54
C ARG A 492 10.89 -29.11 6.44
N PRO A 493 11.36 -29.49 5.23
CA PRO A 493 11.36 -28.68 4.01
C PRO A 493 10.19 -28.96 3.03
N PHE A 494 9.12 -29.64 3.46
CA PHE A 494 7.98 -30.02 2.60
C PHE A 494 8.36 -30.92 1.39
N PRO A 495 8.98 -32.09 1.63
CA PRO A 495 9.44 -32.96 0.54
C PRO A 495 8.33 -33.57 -0.33
N ASN A 496 7.07 -33.51 0.12
CA ASN A 496 5.93 -34.13 -0.58
C ASN A 496 5.17 -33.14 -1.49
N THR A 497 5.67 -31.93 -1.67
CA THR A 497 5.08 -30.94 -2.58
C THR A 497 5.43 -31.28 -4.04
N PRO A 498 4.44 -31.32 -4.96
CA PRO A 498 4.74 -31.52 -6.38
C PRO A 498 5.50 -30.33 -6.98
N SER A 499 6.53 -30.62 -7.78
CA SER A 499 7.31 -29.59 -8.49
C SER A 499 6.49 -28.96 -9.63
N PRO A 500 6.44 -27.61 -9.76
CA PRO A 500 5.82 -26.94 -10.90
C PRO A 500 6.73 -26.94 -12.15
N PHE A 501 7.99 -27.36 -12.02
CA PHE A 501 8.96 -27.37 -13.12
C PHE A 501 8.79 -28.61 -13.98
N THR A 502 8.37 -28.40 -15.23
CA THR A 502 8.22 -29.44 -16.26
C THR A 502 9.55 -29.91 -16.84
N SER A 503 10.57 -29.04 -16.84
CA SER A 503 11.93 -29.36 -17.29
C SER A 503 12.74 -30.06 -16.19
N ASN A 504 13.58 -31.00 -16.61
CA ASN A 504 14.61 -31.63 -15.76
C ASN A 504 15.87 -30.75 -15.59
N GLY A 505 15.93 -29.58 -16.24
CA GLY A 505 17.07 -28.67 -16.25
C GLY A 505 18.00 -28.82 -17.46
N THR A 506 17.63 -29.59 -18.49
CA THR A 506 18.34 -29.56 -19.77
C THR A 506 18.07 -28.21 -20.48
N PRO A 507 19.11 -27.49 -20.92
CA PRO A 507 18.94 -26.28 -21.73
C PRO A 507 18.13 -26.53 -23.00
N ASP A 508 17.30 -25.56 -23.37
CA ASP A 508 16.43 -25.59 -24.55
C ASP A 508 16.60 -24.25 -25.28
N ASP A 509 17.25 -24.28 -26.43
CA ASP A 509 17.57 -23.07 -27.19
C ASP A 509 16.31 -22.34 -27.67
N ALA A 510 15.23 -23.07 -28.00
CA ALA A 510 13.97 -22.45 -28.39
C ALA A 510 13.31 -21.70 -27.22
N VAL A 511 13.41 -22.23 -26.00
CA VAL A 511 12.97 -21.53 -24.79
C VAL A 511 13.86 -20.31 -24.53
N LYS A 512 15.18 -20.47 -24.61
CA LYS A 512 16.16 -19.40 -24.38
C LYS A 512 15.95 -18.23 -25.35
N ASP A 513 15.80 -18.52 -26.64
CA ASP A 513 15.51 -17.53 -27.68
C ASP A 513 14.15 -16.86 -27.44
N ALA A 514 13.14 -17.62 -26.99
CA ALA A 514 11.82 -17.09 -26.72
C ALA A 514 11.76 -16.14 -25.50
N ILE A 515 12.59 -16.36 -24.47
CA ILE A 515 12.67 -15.49 -23.29
C ILE A 515 13.68 -14.35 -23.45
N GLY A 516 14.57 -14.42 -24.43
CA GLY A 516 15.55 -13.36 -24.76
C GLY A 516 16.35 -12.89 -23.55
N HIS A 517 16.29 -11.58 -23.28
CA HIS A 517 17.09 -10.91 -22.24
C HIS A 517 16.30 -10.65 -20.94
N ALA A 518 15.24 -11.40 -20.68
CA ALA A 518 14.43 -11.26 -19.48
C ALA A 518 15.26 -11.35 -18.19
N ILE A 519 16.14 -12.36 -18.10
CA ILE A 519 17.08 -12.55 -16.99
C ILE A 519 18.37 -11.76 -17.27
N GLN A 520 18.48 -10.58 -16.65
CA GLN A 520 19.68 -9.75 -16.70
C GLN A 520 20.79 -10.23 -15.76
N MET A 521 21.99 -9.68 -15.95
CA MET A 521 23.22 -10.07 -15.24
C MET A 521 23.05 -10.14 -13.72
N ASP A 522 22.54 -9.09 -13.07
CA ASP A 522 22.41 -9.08 -11.61
C ASP A 522 21.49 -10.18 -11.09
N PHE A 523 20.34 -10.38 -11.73
CA PHE A 523 19.38 -11.40 -11.34
C PHE A 523 19.96 -12.80 -11.59
N GLY A 524 20.57 -13.01 -12.75
CA GLY A 524 21.20 -14.27 -13.10
C GLY A 524 22.38 -14.60 -12.16
N ASN A 525 23.21 -13.61 -11.84
CA ASN A 525 24.45 -13.82 -11.10
C ASN A 525 24.22 -13.87 -9.59
N TYR A 526 23.59 -12.85 -9.02
CA TYR A 526 23.47 -12.70 -7.57
C TYR A 526 22.21 -13.37 -7.04
N THR A 527 21.06 -13.23 -7.71
CA THR A 527 19.79 -13.79 -7.22
C THR A 527 19.72 -15.30 -7.45
N ILE A 528 19.82 -15.76 -8.70
CA ILE A 528 19.83 -17.21 -9.00
C ILE A 528 21.08 -17.87 -8.44
N GLY A 529 22.25 -17.21 -8.50
CA GLY A 529 23.50 -17.76 -7.99
C GLY A 529 23.46 -18.13 -6.50
N ARG A 530 22.73 -17.37 -5.66
CA ARG A 530 22.52 -17.66 -4.22
C ARG A 530 21.81 -18.99 -3.95
N LEU A 531 21.15 -19.58 -4.95
CA LEU A 531 20.51 -20.88 -4.83
C LEU A 531 21.51 -22.04 -4.97
N ILE A 532 22.73 -21.78 -5.45
CA ILE A 532 23.71 -22.80 -5.82
C ILE A 532 24.84 -22.83 -4.79
N PRO A 533 24.96 -23.90 -3.99
CA PRO A 533 26.07 -24.05 -3.04
C PRO A 533 27.43 -23.98 -3.73
N ASN A 534 28.41 -23.36 -3.08
CA ASN A 534 29.82 -23.29 -3.52
C ASN A 534 30.03 -22.75 -4.95
N ARG A 535 29.15 -21.87 -5.44
CA ARG A 535 29.29 -21.21 -6.76
C ARG A 535 29.96 -19.86 -6.55
N ALA A 536 31.05 -19.59 -7.28
CA ALA A 536 31.63 -18.24 -7.32
C ALA A 536 30.72 -17.28 -8.09
N ASN A 537 30.80 -15.99 -7.78
CA ASN A 537 30.14 -14.98 -8.62
C ASN A 537 30.69 -15.07 -10.05
N TYR A 538 29.83 -14.85 -11.04
CA TYR A 538 30.09 -14.90 -12.48
C TYR A 538 30.46 -16.28 -13.07
N ASP A 539 30.48 -17.34 -12.27
CA ASP A 539 30.58 -18.71 -12.80
C ASP A 539 29.24 -19.17 -13.38
N TYR A 540 29.04 -18.94 -14.68
CA TYR A 540 27.83 -19.37 -15.40
C TYR A 540 27.92 -20.82 -15.93
N THR A 541 29.08 -21.47 -15.80
CA THR A 541 29.35 -22.78 -16.37
C THR A 541 29.06 -23.93 -15.42
N LYS A 542 28.97 -23.65 -14.11
CA LYS A 542 28.66 -24.65 -13.09
C LYS A 542 27.41 -25.47 -13.46
N PRO A 543 27.50 -26.81 -13.58
CA PRO A 543 26.39 -27.63 -14.09
C PRO A 543 25.06 -27.46 -13.31
N ASP A 544 25.13 -27.27 -12.00
CA ASP A 544 23.92 -27.07 -11.19
C ASP A 544 23.28 -25.68 -11.39
N TYR A 545 24.10 -24.66 -11.68
CA TYR A 545 23.61 -23.34 -12.05
C TYR A 545 22.89 -23.38 -13.39
N VAL A 546 23.50 -24.02 -14.40
CA VAL A 546 22.90 -24.19 -15.73
C VAL A 546 21.55 -24.88 -15.61
N ARG A 547 21.46 -26.00 -14.88
CA ARG A 547 20.19 -26.73 -14.67
C ARG A 547 19.10 -25.88 -14.00
N VAL A 548 19.46 -25.16 -12.94
CA VAL A 548 18.52 -24.31 -12.21
C VAL A 548 18.04 -23.16 -13.07
N ARG A 549 18.96 -22.52 -13.80
CA ARG A 549 18.64 -21.44 -14.74
C ARG A 549 17.69 -21.94 -15.82
N SER A 550 17.99 -23.05 -16.49
CA SER A 550 17.13 -23.61 -17.55
C SER A 550 15.73 -23.99 -17.05
N LYS A 551 15.60 -24.48 -15.81
CA LYS A 551 14.29 -24.70 -15.17
C LYS A 551 13.53 -23.39 -14.96
N ILE A 552 14.18 -22.33 -14.47
CA ILE A 552 13.58 -21.00 -14.30
C ILE A 552 13.12 -20.44 -15.63
N GLU A 553 13.98 -20.48 -16.65
CA GLU A 553 13.69 -20.03 -18.02
C GLU A 553 12.49 -20.78 -18.61
N ARG A 554 12.45 -22.11 -18.47
CA ARG A 554 11.29 -22.91 -18.88
C ARG A 554 10.02 -22.53 -18.11
N ARG A 555 10.12 -22.29 -16.81
CA ARG A 555 8.95 -21.89 -16.01
C ARG A 555 8.40 -20.53 -16.45
N MET A 556 9.27 -19.57 -16.76
CA MET A 556 8.84 -18.29 -17.35
C MET A 556 8.12 -18.49 -18.68
N PHE A 557 8.64 -19.39 -19.53
CA PHE A 557 8.01 -19.76 -20.79
C PHE A 557 6.62 -20.40 -20.57
N ASP A 558 6.49 -21.32 -19.61
CA ASP A 558 5.22 -21.99 -19.28
C ASP A 558 4.18 -21.03 -18.66
N LEU A 559 4.64 -19.97 -17.98
CA LEU A 559 3.79 -18.87 -17.50
C LEU A 559 3.32 -17.94 -18.64
N GLY A 560 3.90 -18.07 -19.84
CA GLY A 560 3.49 -17.35 -21.05
C GLY A 560 4.36 -16.16 -21.44
N TYR A 561 5.47 -15.90 -20.74
CA TYR A 561 6.38 -14.81 -21.11
C TYR A 561 7.09 -15.10 -22.43
N ARG A 562 7.15 -14.11 -23.31
CA ARG A 562 7.90 -14.14 -24.58
C ARG A 562 8.49 -12.76 -24.83
N ASP A 563 9.80 -12.67 -25.04
CA ASP A 563 10.53 -11.40 -25.21
C ASP A 563 9.89 -10.54 -26.31
N LYS A 564 9.69 -11.11 -27.50
CA LYS A 564 9.02 -10.44 -28.64
C LYS A 564 7.61 -9.91 -28.33
N ARG A 565 6.86 -10.55 -27.44
CA ARG A 565 5.50 -10.07 -27.08
C ARG A 565 5.55 -8.86 -26.15
N PHE A 566 6.61 -8.74 -25.35
CA PHE A 566 6.78 -7.69 -24.35
C PHE A 566 7.77 -6.60 -24.78
N GLU A 567 8.45 -6.75 -25.91
CA GLU A 567 9.52 -5.86 -26.41
C GLU A 567 9.15 -4.37 -26.31
N HIS A 568 7.98 -3.99 -26.82
CA HIS A 568 7.53 -2.59 -26.81
C HIS A 568 7.37 -2.04 -25.38
N VAL A 569 6.70 -2.79 -24.49
CA VAL A 569 6.44 -2.35 -23.11
C VAL A 569 7.71 -2.38 -22.26
N GLU A 570 8.60 -3.36 -22.46
CA GLU A 570 9.90 -3.40 -21.77
C GLU A 570 10.80 -2.24 -22.21
N SER A 571 10.82 -1.92 -23.49
CA SER A 571 11.58 -0.78 -24.02
C SER A 571 11.07 0.56 -23.48
N GLU A 572 9.74 0.69 -23.31
CA GLU A 572 9.13 1.87 -22.68
C GLU A 572 9.53 1.98 -21.20
N ILE A 573 9.46 0.88 -20.43
CA ILE A 573 9.88 0.84 -19.03
C ILE A 573 11.37 1.17 -18.89
N GLY A 574 12.22 0.59 -19.75
CA GLY A 574 13.66 0.83 -19.76
C GLY A 574 14.02 2.29 -19.94
N ARG A 575 13.41 2.99 -20.91
CA ARG A 575 13.62 4.42 -21.16
C ARG A 575 13.19 5.28 -19.97
N ASN A 576 12.07 4.97 -19.33
CA ASN A 576 11.54 5.75 -18.21
C ASN A 576 12.29 5.49 -16.89
N SER A 577 12.89 4.31 -16.71
CA SER A 577 13.60 3.94 -15.48
C SER A 577 14.96 4.63 -15.33
N TRP A 578 15.57 5.17 -16.38
CA TRP A 578 16.87 5.84 -16.31
C TRP A 578 16.85 7.10 -15.42
N ASN A 579 15.69 7.74 -15.24
CA ASN A 579 15.53 8.98 -14.47
C ASN A 579 14.75 8.81 -13.15
N ALA A 580 14.35 7.58 -12.79
CA ALA A 580 13.47 7.34 -11.65
C ALA A 580 14.27 7.05 -10.37
N ARG A 581 13.90 7.68 -9.25
CA ARG A 581 14.38 7.30 -7.90
C ARG A 581 13.96 5.84 -7.60
N ASN A 582 14.74 5.13 -6.79
CA ASN A 582 14.51 3.72 -6.44
C ASN A 582 13.08 3.44 -5.92
N GLU A 583 12.46 4.40 -5.21
CA GLU A 583 11.12 4.32 -4.64
C GLU A 583 9.98 4.31 -5.68
N HIS A 584 10.25 4.81 -6.89
CA HIS A 584 9.28 4.85 -8.00
C HIS A 584 9.65 3.90 -9.14
N LYS A 585 10.59 2.98 -8.88
CA LYS A 585 11.09 2.08 -9.91
C LYS A 585 10.00 1.08 -10.32
N VAL A 586 9.73 1.04 -11.61
CA VAL A 586 8.85 0.06 -12.24
C VAL A 586 9.69 -1.13 -12.68
N ASP A 587 9.30 -2.33 -12.27
CA ASP A 587 9.99 -3.55 -12.70
C ASP A 587 9.64 -3.91 -14.15
N ARG A 588 10.58 -4.52 -14.89
CA ARG A 588 10.29 -5.13 -16.19
C ARG A 588 9.41 -6.37 -16.01
N TYR A 589 8.56 -6.69 -17.00
CA TYR A 589 7.77 -7.91 -16.97
C TYR A 589 8.65 -9.16 -16.90
N GLY A 590 9.74 -9.24 -17.67
CA GLY A 590 10.69 -10.36 -17.59
C GLY A 590 11.22 -10.59 -16.16
N LYS A 591 11.43 -9.51 -15.39
CA LYS A 591 11.83 -9.59 -13.97
C LYS A 591 10.68 -10.10 -13.08
N LYS A 592 9.43 -9.70 -13.32
CA LYS A 592 8.25 -10.26 -12.63
C LYS A 592 8.17 -11.79 -12.80
N TYR A 593 8.26 -12.28 -14.03
CA TYR A 593 8.19 -13.72 -14.32
C TYR A 593 9.39 -14.47 -13.73
N SER A 594 10.58 -13.84 -13.77
CA SER A 594 11.79 -14.38 -13.14
C SER A 594 11.63 -14.54 -11.63
N TRP A 595 11.03 -13.56 -10.94
CA TRP A 595 10.76 -13.64 -9.49
C TRP A 595 9.81 -14.78 -9.12
N ILE A 596 8.72 -14.95 -9.88
CA ILE A 596 7.75 -16.04 -9.65
C ILE A 596 8.45 -17.39 -9.76
N ALA A 597 9.18 -17.60 -10.85
CA ALA A 597 9.94 -18.84 -11.07
C ALA A 597 11.05 -19.03 -10.01
N TYR A 598 11.72 -17.95 -9.59
CA TYR A 598 12.73 -17.98 -8.54
C TYR A 598 12.16 -18.42 -7.18
N PHE A 599 11.00 -17.89 -6.76
CA PHE A 599 10.41 -18.26 -5.46
C PHE A 599 9.87 -19.69 -5.45
N GLU A 600 9.41 -20.21 -6.58
CA GLU A 600 9.12 -21.64 -6.75
C GLU A 600 10.41 -22.47 -6.71
N MET A 601 11.48 -22.02 -7.36
CA MET A 601 12.77 -22.72 -7.40
C MET A 601 13.45 -22.78 -6.04
N TRP A 602 13.45 -21.67 -5.28
CA TRP A 602 13.91 -21.63 -3.89
C TRP A 602 13.26 -22.76 -3.10
N GLY A 603 11.94 -22.87 -3.24
CA GLY A 603 11.16 -23.85 -2.53
C GLY A 603 11.34 -25.29 -2.98
N GLU A 604 11.60 -25.52 -4.27
CA GLU A 604 11.98 -26.85 -4.80
C GLU A 604 13.33 -27.27 -4.21
N ARG A 605 14.31 -26.36 -4.20
CA ARG A 605 15.64 -26.65 -3.67
C ARG A 605 15.64 -26.83 -2.17
N ASP A 606 14.88 -26.03 -1.41
CA ASP A 606 14.71 -26.24 0.03
C ASP A 606 14.15 -27.64 0.32
N ALA A 607 13.07 -28.03 -0.39
CA ALA A 607 12.42 -29.34 -0.29
C ALA A 607 13.37 -30.52 -0.51
N ASN A 608 14.33 -30.35 -1.41
CA ASN A 608 15.34 -31.35 -1.75
C ASN A 608 16.67 -31.19 -0.99
N ARG A 609 16.75 -30.28 -0.01
CA ARG A 609 17.97 -29.94 0.74
C ARG A 609 19.17 -29.56 -0.16
N LYS A 610 18.90 -28.77 -1.19
CA LYS A 610 19.88 -28.32 -2.18
C LYS A 610 20.24 -26.83 -2.06
N LEU A 611 19.73 -26.14 -1.04
CA LEU A 611 20.16 -24.78 -0.70
C LEU A 611 21.48 -24.84 0.10
N PRO A 612 22.25 -23.74 0.15
CA PRO A 612 23.37 -23.63 1.10
C PRO A 612 22.91 -23.87 2.53
N ASP A 613 23.73 -24.53 3.37
CA ASP A 613 23.35 -24.95 4.73
C ASP A 613 22.80 -23.80 5.59
N TRP A 614 23.42 -22.62 5.50
CA TRP A 614 23.01 -21.41 6.22
C TRP A 614 21.69 -20.80 5.74
N ARG A 615 21.17 -21.22 4.58
CA ARG A 615 19.85 -20.84 4.04
C ARG A 615 18.80 -21.94 4.21
N GLN A 616 19.18 -23.14 4.63
CA GLN A 616 18.27 -24.26 4.71
C GLN A 616 17.15 -23.99 5.73
N GLY A 617 15.90 -24.01 5.26
CA GLY A 617 14.74 -23.71 6.08
C GLY A 617 14.73 -22.31 6.69
N SER A 618 15.44 -21.33 6.14
CA SER A 618 15.31 -19.91 6.49
C SER A 618 14.31 -19.19 5.58
N ARG A 619 13.84 -18.00 6.00
CA ARG A 619 13.11 -17.09 5.09
C ARG A 619 14.10 -16.53 4.06
N THR A 620 13.69 -16.40 2.81
CA THR A 620 14.52 -15.73 1.80
C THR A 620 14.68 -14.25 2.14
N SER A 621 15.89 -13.72 1.94
CA SER A 621 16.16 -12.28 2.03
C SER A 621 15.32 -11.47 1.05
N ASP A 622 14.81 -12.08 -0.02
CA ASP A 622 13.99 -11.43 -1.05
C ASP A 622 12.48 -11.39 -0.70
N CYS A 623 12.11 -11.51 0.58
CA CYS A 623 10.72 -11.70 1.02
C CYS A 623 9.77 -10.50 0.85
N GLY A 624 10.25 -9.39 0.30
CA GLY A 624 9.40 -8.27 -0.10
C GLY A 624 8.99 -7.39 1.08
N VAL A 625 7.71 -7.07 1.20
CA VAL A 625 7.17 -6.17 2.23
C VAL A 625 7.07 -6.89 3.58
N ASP A 626 7.31 -6.18 4.69
CA ASP A 626 6.84 -6.64 6.01
C ASP A 626 5.31 -6.43 6.07
N PRO A 627 4.50 -7.50 6.09
CA PRO A 627 3.04 -7.40 6.04
C PRO A 627 2.43 -6.83 7.32
N THR A 628 3.21 -6.63 8.39
CA THR A 628 2.71 -6.02 9.61
C THR A 628 2.74 -4.50 9.57
N PHE A 629 3.41 -3.87 8.60
CA PHE A 629 3.45 -2.40 8.43
C PHE A 629 3.60 -1.66 9.78
N PRO A 630 4.71 -1.88 10.51
CA PRO A 630 4.86 -1.40 11.88
C PRO A 630 4.68 0.11 11.96
N LYS A 631 3.94 0.55 12.98
CA LYS A 631 3.73 1.98 13.24
C LYS A 631 4.97 2.57 13.88
N ALA A 632 5.27 3.82 13.56
CA ALA A 632 6.24 4.60 14.32
C ALA A 632 5.75 4.76 15.77
N PRO A 633 6.66 4.80 16.76
CA PRO A 633 6.31 5.10 18.13
C PRO A 633 5.77 6.53 18.25
N PRO A 634 4.94 6.82 19.27
CA PRO A 634 4.50 8.18 19.53
C PRO A 634 5.68 9.07 19.96
N ASP A 635 5.60 10.35 19.61
CA ASP A 635 6.57 11.35 20.06
C ASP A 635 6.58 11.43 21.58
N TRP A 636 7.77 11.58 22.15
CA TRP A 636 7.97 11.72 23.59
C TRP A 636 9.24 12.52 23.85
N THR A 637 9.16 13.44 24.81
CA THR A 637 10.32 14.18 25.31
C THR A 637 10.83 13.48 26.57
N PRO A 638 11.92 12.70 26.49
CA PRO A 638 12.52 12.08 27.67
C PRO A 638 13.04 13.13 28.66
N PRO A 639 13.08 12.82 29.97
CA PRO A 639 13.74 13.65 30.98
C PRO A 639 15.27 13.54 30.87
N LEU A 640 15.82 14.02 29.74
CA LEU A 640 17.25 14.03 29.48
C LEU A 640 17.96 14.88 30.56
N PRO A 641 19.07 14.38 31.14
CA PRO A 641 19.89 15.19 32.02
C PRO A 641 20.64 16.26 31.21
N ASP A 642 21.28 17.19 31.91
CA ASP A 642 22.27 18.06 31.29
C ASP A 642 23.38 17.21 30.65
N LEU A 643 23.58 17.39 29.34
CA LEU A 643 24.56 16.64 28.55
C LEU A 643 25.92 17.35 28.49
N PHE A 644 25.97 18.67 28.68
CA PHE A 644 27.15 19.48 28.38
C PHE A 644 27.78 20.13 29.61
N GLY A 645 27.06 20.20 30.73
CA GLY A 645 27.59 20.77 31.97
C GLY A 645 27.75 22.28 31.88
N SER A 646 28.66 22.83 32.68
CA SER A 646 28.88 24.28 32.73
C SER A 646 29.37 24.84 31.39
N PRO A 647 28.75 25.92 30.86
CA PRO A 647 29.23 26.66 29.70
C PRO A 647 30.61 27.31 29.91
N ALA A 648 31.04 27.48 31.16
CA ALA A 648 32.28 28.18 31.50
C ALA A 648 33.57 27.38 31.19
N ALA A 649 33.47 26.05 31.02
CA ALA A 649 34.61 25.25 30.56
C ALA A 649 34.91 25.56 29.09
N THR A 650 36.18 25.50 28.66
CA THR A 650 36.48 25.51 27.22
C THR A 650 36.03 24.20 26.58
N THR A 651 35.83 24.17 25.27
CA THR A 651 35.44 22.94 24.56
C THR A 651 36.56 21.90 24.62
N GLU A 652 37.81 22.35 24.52
CA GLU A 652 39.01 21.53 24.67
C GLU A 652 39.05 20.83 26.04
N ASP A 653 38.85 21.57 27.13
CA ASP A 653 38.84 21.02 28.49
C ASP A 653 37.64 20.09 28.72
N TRP A 654 36.48 20.43 28.14
CA TRP A 654 35.28 19.61 28.22
C TRP A 654 35.50 18.26 27.54
N VAL A 655 35.97 18.25 26.28
CA VAL A 655 36.27 17.00 25.58
C VAL A 655 37.32 16.20 26.34
N ALA A 656 38.38 16.84 26.85
CA ALA A 656 39.47 16.17 27.57
C ALA A 656 39.11 15.61 28.98
N GLY A 657 37.84 15.63 29.40
CA GLY A 657 37.40 14.91 30.61
C GLY A 657 36.50 15.69 31.57
N GLY A 658 36.08 16.91 31.22
CA GLY A 658 35.47 17.85 32.17
C GLY A 658 34.08 17.48 32.72
N PHE A 659 33.29 16.64 32.03
CA PHE A 659 31.90 16.38 32.44
C PHE A 659 31.40 14.98 32.04
N THR A 660 30.62 14.34 32.91
CA THR A 660 29.93 13.08 32.63
C THR A 660 28.45 13.22 33.03
N PRO A 661 27.49 13.05 32.10
CA PRO A 661 26.08 13.23 32.41
C PRO A 661 25.59 12.24 33.48
N ASN A 662 24.69 12.71 34.35
CA ASN A 662 24.01 11.86 35.30
C ASN A 662 22.72 11.27 34.69
N TRP A 663 22.78 10.02 34.24
CA TRP A 663 21.68 9.36 33.54
C TRP A 663 20.48 8.94 34.41
N HIS A 664 20.51 9.12 35.72
CA HIS A 664 19.51 8.55 36.64
C HIS A 664 18.06 8.91 36.28
N SER A 665 17.81 10.16 35.85
CA SER A 665 16.49 10.64 35.43
C SER A 665 15.92 9.89 34.23
N LEU A 666 16.78 9.29 33.40
CA LEU A 666 16.43 8.59 32.19
C LEU A 666 16.38 7.07 32.36
N LEU A 667 17.16 6.52 33.30
CA LEU A 667 17.24 5.08 33.56
C LEU A 667 15.94 4.53 34.16
N VAL A 668 15.25 5.32 34.99
CA VAL A 668 13.94 4.98 35.56
C VAL A 668 13.00 6.18 35.45
N VAL A 669 11.86 6.01 34.77
CA VAL A 669 10.89 7.08 34.52
C VAL A 669 9.51 6.68 35.06
N PRO A 670 8.77 7.57 35.76
CA PRO A 670 7.48 7.22 36.37
C PRO A 670 6.30 7.16 35.39
N GLU A 671 6.44 7.78 34.21
CA GLU A 671 5.37 7.85 33.20
C GLU A 671 5.96 8.09 31.80
N ILE A 672 5.44 7.39 30.79
CA ILE A 672 5.79 7.58 29.37
C ILE A 672 4.49 7.65 28.57
N ASN A 673 4.25 8.75 27.83
CA ASN A 673 3.04 8.99 27.02
C ASN A 673 1.71 8.68 27.74
N GLY A 674 1.55 9.07 29.01
CA GLY A 674 0.32 8.80 29.77
C GLY A 674 0.25 7.41 30.41
N HIS A 675 1.22 6.52 30.13
CA HIS A 675 1.31 5.22 30.77
C HIS A 675 2.04 5.32 32.10
N ARG A 676 1.29 5.38 33.20
CA ARG A 676 1.85 5.38 34.55
C ARG A 676 2.46 4.03 34.90
N GLY A 677 3.64 4.07 35.50
CA GLY A 677 4.37 2.90 35.98
C GLY A 677 5.86 3.21 36.04
N GLU A 678 6.58 2.57 36.96
CA GLU A 678 8.04 2.64 36.95
C GLU A 678 8.55 1.95 35.67
N TRP A 679 9.05 2.73 34.72
CA TRP A 679 9.63 2.27 33.45
C TRP A 679 11.14 2.23 33.57
N VAL A 680 11.73 1.05 33.38
CA VAL A 680 13.17 0.82 33.55
C VAL A 680 13.82 0.66 32.18
N LEU A 681 14.82 1.48 31.88
CA LEU A 681 15.55 1.43 30.62
C LEU A 681 16.37 0.14 30.53
N VAL A 682 16.23 -0.62 29.44
CA VAL A 682 17.02 -1.84 29.21
C VAL A 682 17.98 -1.72 28.03
N GLU A 683 17.72 -0.81 27.09
CA GLU A 683 18.61 -0.47 25.99
C GLU A 683 18.41 0.99 25.60
N GLY A 684 19.48 1.72 25.33
CA GLY A 684 19.39 3.15 25.07
C GLY A 684 20.56 3.71 24.27
N PHE A 685 20.25 4.68 23.41
CA PHE A 685 21.22 5.55 22.76
C PHE A 685 20.73 6.99 22.89
N VAL A 686 21.63 7.91 23.23
CA VAL A 686 21.38 9.35 23.27
C VAL A 686 22.51 10.05 22.53
N GLN A 687 22.18 11.06 21.75
CA GLN A 687 23.11 12.00 21.13
C GLN A 687 22.55 13.40 21.30
N GLY A 688 23.42 14.37 21.56
CA GLY A 688 23.06 15.77 21.65
C GLY A 688 24.12 16.66 21.02
N ALA A 689 23.69 17.84 20.55
CA ALA A 689 24.60 18.86 20.04
C ALA A 689 24.36 20.24 20.70
N ASP A 690 25.45 20.90 21.08
CA ASP A 690 25.47 22.30 21.49
C ASP A 690 26.30 23.11 20.49
N SER A 691 25.61 23.70 19.52
CA SER A 691 26.22 24.51 18.48
C SER A 691 26.85 25.79 19.00
N SER A 692 26.42 26.30 20.17
CA SER A 692 26.93 27.55 20.72
C SER A 692 28.33 27.40 21.29
N HIS A 693 28.67 26.20 21.79
CA HIS A 693 29.99 25.86 22.33
C HIS A 693 30.75 24.81 21.50
N ASP A 694 30.30 24.48 20.29
CA ASP A 694 30.97 23.48 19.42
C ASP A 694 31.09 22.08 20.06
N ARG A 695 30.07 21.65 20.82
CA ARG A 695 30.09 20.36 21.52
C ARG A 695 29.10 19.38 20.90
N GLU A 696 29.51 18.13 20.79
CA GLU A 696 28.60 17.02 20.57
C GLU A 696 28.90 15.89 21.56
N LEU A 697 27.87 15.18 22.00
CA LEU A 697 28.01 14.03 22.88
C LEU A 697 27.11 12.92 22.37
N PHE A 698 27.60 11.68 22.41
CA PHE A 698 26.72 10.51 22.36
C PHE A 698 26.96 9.59 23.56
N ALA A 699 25.97 8.76 23.88
CA ALA A 699 26.01 7.78 24.95
C ALA A 699 25.19 6.54 24.59
N PHE A 700 25.79 5.36 24.74
CA PHE A 700 25.08 4.10 24.87
C PHE A 700 24.71 3.88 26.33
N LEU A 701 23.42 3.66 26.60
CA LEU A 701 22.86 3.40 27.92
C LEU A 701 22.46 1.92 28.02
N ARG A 702 23.48 1.06 28.05
CA ARG A 702 23.30 -0.38 27.84
C ARG A 702 22.99 -1.10 29.15
N GLY A 703 21.75 -1.58 29.27
CA GLY A 703 21.33 -2.45 30.38
C GLY A 703 21.73 -3.90 30.12
N VAL A 704 22.34 -4.56 31.11
CA VAL A 704 22.71 -5.97 31.05
C VAL A 704 22.29 -6.70 32.32
N PHE A 705 21.91 -7.98 32.21
CA PHE A 705 21.55 -8.78 33.38
C PHE A 705 22.71 -9.68 33.82
N VAL A 706 23.17 -9.47 35.05
CA VAL A 706 24.39 -10.10 35.58
C VAL A 706 24.06 -10.85 36.85
N ALA A 707 24.75 -11.97 37.12
CA ALA A 707 24.62 -12.62 38.41
C ALA A 707 25.18 -11.70 39.51
N LYS A 708 24.51 -11.62 40.66
CA LYS A 708 24.89 -10.69 41.75
C LYS A 708 26.38 -10.80 42.15
N LYS A 709 26.95 -12.01 42.11
CA LYS A 709 28.36 -12.28 42.43
C LYS A 709 29.38 -11.71 41.43
N ASP A 710 28.96 -11.41 40.20
CA ASP A 710 29.86 -10.99 39.11
C ASP A 710 29.76 -9.46 38.86
N VAL A 711 28.91 -8.75 39.61
CA VAL A 711 28.67 -7.31 39.46
C VAL A 711 29.92 -6.49 39.76
N ASP A 712 30.60 -6.78 40.87
CA ASP A 712 31.79 -6.01 41.27
C ASP A 712 32.94 -6.23 40.30
N THR A 713 33.09 -7.46 39.77
CA THR A 713 34.07 -7.76 38.72
C THR A 713 33.76 -7.01 37.42
N LEU A 714 32.50 -6.99 37.00
CA LEU A 714 32.09 -6.23 35.82
C LEU A 714 32.32 -4.73 36.00
N ARG A 715 31.90 -4.17 37.14
CA ARG A 715 32.09 -2.76 37.50
C ARG A 715 33.57 -2.39 37.45
N SER A 716 34.43 -3.18 38.09
CA SER A 716 35.87 -2.92 38.13
C SER A 716 36.48 -2.91 36.73
N ARG A 717 36.22 -3.94 35.90
CA ARG A 717 36.74 -4.01 34.52
C ARG A 717 36.20 -2.89 33.63
N PHE A 718 34.91 -2.59 33.73
CA PHE A 718 34.28 -1.54 32.93
C PHE A 718 34.76 -0.14 33.29
N LEU A 719 35.05 0.13 34.57
CA LEU A 719 35.59 1.41 35.02
C LEU A 719 37.10 1.53 34.86
N SER A 720 37.83 0.44 34.60
CA SER A 720 39.29 0.47 34.41
C SER A 720 39.73 0.51 32.95
N ILE A 721 38.89 0.12 31.98
CA ILE A 721 39.29 0.03 30.57
C ILE A 721 39.45 1.42 29.92
N ASP A 722 40.45 1.68 29.09
CA ASP A 722 40.57 3.02 28.47
C ASP A 722 39.47 3.29 27.44
N TYR A 723 39.10 2.27 26.67
CA TYR A 723 38.05 2.35 25.64
C TYR A 723 37.16 1.10 25.65
N PRO A 724 35.89 1.21 26.08
CA PRO A 724 34.94 0.10 26.01
C PRO A 724 34.67 -0.34 24.56
N GLY A 725 34.50 0.62 23.64
CA GLY A 725 34.30 0.37 22.22
C GLY A 725 33.18 -0.62 21.86
N ASN A 726 33.17 -1.08 20.62
CA ASN A 726 32.15 -2.00 20.11
C ASN A 726 32.40 -3.47 20.50
N GLN A 727 33.58 -3.81 21.04
CA GLN A 727 34.00 -5.20 21.23
C GLN A 727 34.01 -5.66 22.70
N LYS A 728 34.25 -4.76 23.67
CA LYS A 728 34.42 -5.19 25.07
C LYS A 728 33.09 -5.29 25.82
N ILE A 729 32.05 -4.61 25.35
CA ILE A 729 30.68 -4.77 25.83
C ILE A 729 29.85 -5.35 24.67
N PRO A 730 29.30 -6.56 24.82
CA PRO A 730 28.53 -7.20 23.77
C PRO A 730 27.33 -6.37 23.33
N GLU A 731 27.04 -6.41 22.03
CA GLU A 731 25.84 -5.82 21.43
C GLU A 731 24.72 -6.85 21.33
N GLY A 732 23.48 -6.37 21.31
CA GLY A 732 22.32 -7.19 20.98
C GLY A 732 22.49 -7.83 19.60
N ALA A 733 21.92 -9.02 19.39
CA ALA A 733 21.85 -9.59 18.05
C ALA A 733 21.01 -8.68 17.12
N ASP A 734 21.30 -8.75 15.83
CA ASP A 734 20.44 -8.18 14.79
C ASP A 734 19.55 -9.27 14.21
N GLU A 735 18.26 -8.96 14.07
CA GLU A 735 17.32 -9.80 13.34
C GLU A 735 16.83 -9.11 12.08
N HIS A 736 17.39 -9.57 10.96
CA HIS A 736 16.95 -9.23 9.62
C HIS A 736 16.02 -10.32 9.08
N TYR A 737 14.97 -9.90 8.37
CA TYR A 737 13.97 -10.79 7.77
C TYR A 737 13.05 -11.50 8.77
N LEU A 738 12.96 -11.01 10.02
CA LEU A 738 11.82 -11.20 10.90
C LEU A 738 10.74 -10.16 10.54
N PHE A 739 9.46 -10.50 10.54
CA PHE A 739 8.42 -9.46 10.43
C PHE A 739 8.11 -8.89 11.81
N ALA A 740 7.86 -7.58 11.93
CA ALA A 740 7.80 -6.88 13.20
C ALA A 740 6.74 -7.44 14.18
N GLY A 741 5.64 -8.01 13.67
CA GLY A 741 4.60 -8.64 14.49
C GLY A 741 4.79 -10.13 14.81
N GLU A 742 5.85 -10.77 14.31
CA GLU A 742 6.14 -12.19 14.59
C GLU A 742 6.73 -12.52 15.97
N PRO A 743 7.46 -11.61 16.65
CA PRO A 743 7.79 -11.80 18.06
C PRO A 743 6.55 -12.23 18.84
N SER A 744 6.72 -13.16 19.77
CA SER A 744 5.64 -13.81 20.54
C SER A 744 4.77 -14.80 19.81
N HIS A 745 4.80 -14.88 18.47
CA HIS A 745 3.87 -15.74 17.72
C HIS A 745 4.57 -16.88 16.99
N ARG A 746 5.77 -16.65 16.48
CA ARG A 746 6.52 -17.60 15.66
C ARG A 746 7.84 -18.04 16.32
N HIS A 747 8.38 -19.14 15.80
CA HIS A 747 9.64 -19.75 16.23
C HIS A 747 10.84 -19.36 15.34
N ASN A 748 10.74 -18.23 14.64
CA ASN A 748 11.79 -17.70 13.77
C ASN A 748 12.57 -16.53 14.40
N PHE A 749 12.07 -15.92 15.47
CA PHE A 749 12.76 -14.85 16.17
C PHE A 749 14.00 -15.36 16.91
N ALA A 750 15.20 -14.88 16.57
CA ALA A 750 16.47 -15.33 17.14
C ALA A 750 16.57 -16.86 17.14
N ARG A 751 16.38 -17.47 15.97
CA ARG A 751 16.25 -18.94 15.83
C ARG A 751 17.42 -19.71 16.47
N HIS A 752 18.62 -19.12 16.49
CA HIS A 752 19.80 -19.70 17.15
C HIS A 752 19.65 -19.85 18.69
N LEU A 753 18.76 -19.08 19.32
CA LEU A 753 18.41 -19.19 20.74
C LEU A 753 17.29 -20.19 21.01
N LEU A 754 16.55 -20.63 20.00
CA LEU A 754 15.43 -21.55 20.16
C LEU A 754 15.89 -22.99 20.42
N LYS A 755 15.42 -23.60 21.51
CA LYS A 755 15.65 -25.02 21.81
C LYS A 755 14.65 -25.91 21.07
N ARG A 756 15.01 -27.20 20.90
CA ARG A 756 14.13 -28.23 20.32
C ARG A 756 12.78 -28.40 21.03
N ASN A 757 12.69 -28.02 22.31
CA ASN A 757 11.45 -28.07 23.10
C ASN A 757 10.59 -26.79 22.97
N GLY A 758 10.94 -25.85 22.10
CA GLY A 758 10.19 -24.60 21.88
C GLY A 758 10.49 -23.48 22.88
N LEU A 759 11.43 -23.69 23.82
CA LEU A 759 11.84 -22.66 24.77
C LEU A 759 13.05 -21.88 24.26
N TYR A 760 13.04 -20.57 24.45
CA TYR A 760 14.19 -19.72 24.14
C TYR A 760 15.24 -19.78 25.25
N ARG A 761 16.51 -19.89 24.84
CA ARG A 761 17.66 -19.63 25.71
C ARG A 761 17.76 -18.14 25.99
N ARG A 762 18.31 -17.81 27.16
CA ARG A 762 18.77 -16.45 27.46
C ARG A 762 19.92 -16.12 26.52
N GLN A 763 19.98 -14.88 26.04
CA GLN A 763 21.05 -14.40 25.17
C GLN A 763 22.27 -14.08 26.02
N ILE A 764 23.02 -15.13 26.37
CA ILE A 764 24.23 -15.01 27.19
C ILE A 764 25.41 -14.64 26.29
N ALA A 765 26.11 -13.58 26.65
CA ALA A 765 27.37 -13.13 26.06
C ALA A 765 28.44 -12.97 27.14
N GLU A 766 29.68 -12.73 26.73
CA GLU A 766 30.81 -12.46 27.62
C GLU A 766 31.33 -11.05 27.35
N ALA A 767 31.39 -10.21 28.39
CA ALA A 767 32.03 -8.91 28.31
C ALA A 767 33.48 -9.01 28.76
N PHE A 768 34.37 -8.24 28.12
CA PHE A 768 35.81 -8.24 28.41
C PHE A 768 36.45 -9.63 28.27
N ASP A 769 36.00 -10.43 27.30
CA ASP A 769 36.73 -11.61 26.89
C ASP A 769 37.94 -11.23 26.03
N GLU A 770 38.95 -12.10 26.01
CA GLU A 770 40.21 -11.85 25.32
C GLU A 770 40.65 -13.10 24.57
N TYR A 771 41.39 -12.89 23.49
CA TYR A 771 42.00 -13.97 22.72
C TYR A 771 43.50 -13.73 22.71
N GLU A 772 44.23 -14.50 23.51
CA GLU A 772 45.70 -14.47 23.52
C GLU A 772 46.25 -15.38 22.43
N ARG A 773 47.37 -15.01 21.82
CA ARG A 773 48.07 -15.92 20.90
C ARG A 773 48.76 -17.02 21.71
N ASP A 774 48.42 -18.25 21.42
CA ASP A 774 49.05 -19.44 21.98
C ASP A 774 50.28 -19.81 21.14
N TYR A 775 51.45 -19.37 21.61
CA TYR A 775 52.74 -19.68 21.00
C TYR A 775 53.22 -21.11 21.29
N SER A 776 52.49 -21.90 22.11
CA SER A 776 52.87 -23.25 22.52
C SER A 776 52.21 -24.37 21.72
N ALA A 777 51.16 -24.05 20.95
CA ALA A 777 50.49 -25.00 20.05
C ALA A 777 51.34 -25.21 18.78
N GLY A 778 52.14 -26.28 18.76
CA GLY A 778 53.12 -26.62 17.72
C GLY A 778 52.59 -26.98 16.32
N GLU A 779 51.43 -26.50 15.88
CA GLU A 779 50.99 -26.66 14.49
C GLU A 779 50.35 -25.38 13.95
N LYS A 780 51.03 -24.79 12.95
CA LYS A 780 50.52 -23.70 12.12
C LYS A 780 49.32 -24.21 11.31
N ARG A 781 48.14 -23.64 11.50
CA ARG A 781 47.04 -23.80 10.53
C ARG A 781 47.26 -22.83 9.38
N SER A 782 47.78 -23.33 8.26
CA SER A 782 47.81 -22.60 7.00
C SER A 782 46.39 -22.55 6.41
N LEU A 783 45.83 -21.34 6.32
CA LEU A 783 44.61 -21.08 5.59
C LEU A 783 44.98 -20.58 4.20
N THR A 784 44.74 -21.42 3.19
CA THR A 784 44.98 -21.10 1.79
C THR A 784 43.77 -20.36 1.22
N ILE A 785 43.92 -19.07 0.91
CA ILE A 785 42.89 -18.28 0.23
C ILE A 785 43.30 -18.11 -1.23
N LYS A 786 42.51 -18.65 -2.16
CA LYS A 786 42.67 -18.39 -3.60
C LYS A 786 42.00 -17.06 -3.94
N ILE A 787 42.79 -16.06 -4.33
CA ILE A 787 42.28 -14.77 -4.80
C ILE A 787 42.10 -14.87 -6.30
N ALA A 788 40.87 -14.71 -6.79
CA ALA A 788 40.60 -14.51 -8.21
C ALA A 788 40.74 -13.01 -8.51
N SER A 789 41.62 -12.66 -9.46
CA SER A 789 41.82 -11.30 -9.95
C SER A 789 40.50 -10.70 -10.50
N MET A 790 40.25 -9.43 -10.18
CA MET A 790 39.10 -8.63 -10.62
C MET A 790 39.44 -7.72 -11.84
N SER A 791 40.48 -8.02 -12.62
CA SER A 791 40.74 -7.32 -13.89
C SER A 791 40.21 -8.13 -15.08
N GLY A 792 39.21 -7.58 -15.77
CA GLY A 792 38.56 -8.19 -16.93
C GLY A 792 39.36 -8.12 -18.23
N THR A 793 40.57 -8.68 -18.27
CA THR A 793 41.35 -8.85 -19.50
C THR A 793 41.90 -10.26 -19.59
N THR A 794 41.44 -11.01 -20.60
CA THR A 794 41.90 -12.35 -20.92
C THR A 794 43.24 -12.29 -21.65
N THR A 795 44.33 -12.50 -20.91
CA THR A 795 45.61 -12.96 -21.46
C THR A 795 45.98 -14.27 -20.77
N GLY A 796 46.36 -15.26 -21.57
CA GLY A 796 46.76 -16.59 -21.08
C GLY A 796 48.01 -16.52 -20.20
N ASP A 797 48.07 -17.43 -19.23
CA ASP A 797 49.18 -17.70 -18.32
C ASP A 797 49.45 -16.67 -17.21
N GLU A 798 48.49 -16.45 -16.31
CA GLU A 798 48.77 -15.92 -14.96
C GLU A 798 48.39 -16.93 -13.87
N GLU A 799 49.39 -17.38 -13.11
CA GLU A 799 49.25 -18.25 -11.95
C GLU A 799 48.29 -17.62 -10.91
N ALA A 800 47.34 -18.41 -10.42
CA ALA A 800 46.49 -18.01 -9.31
C ALA A 800 47.37 -17.65 -8.10
N SER A 801 47.37 -16.38 -7.68
CA SER A 801 48.08 -15.96 -6.48
C SER A 801 47.44 -16.62 -5.26
N VAL A 802 48.16 -17.59 -4.71
CA VAL A 802 47.83 -18.26 -3.45
C VAL A 802 48.44 -17.42 -2.34
N ILE A 803 47.59 -16.80 -1.51
CA ILE A 803 48.06 -16.20 -0.26
C ILE A 803 47.82 -17.22 0.86
N GLU A 804 48.91 -17.73 1.42
CA GLU A 804 48.89 -18.52 2.65
C GLU A 804 48.88 -17.57 3.86
N PHE A 805 47.84 -17.68 4.67
CA PHE A 805 47.78 -16.99 5.96
C PHE A 805 48.13 -17.98 7.07
N ASP A 806 49.21 -17.71 7.80
CA ASP A 806 49.47 -18.33 9.10
C ASP A 806 48.48 -17.73 10.10
N VAL A 807 47.44 -18.48 10.48
CA VAL A 807 46.51 -18.05 11.53
C VAL A 807 47.07 -18.49 12.89
N PRO A 808 47.42 -17.54 13.79
CA PRO A 808 47.89 -17.91 15.10
C PRO A 808 46.80 -18.65 15.85
N THR A 809 47.14 -19.77 16.49
CA THR A 809 46.26 -20.46 17.43
C THR A 809 46.00 -19.48 18.58
N THR A 810 44.74 -19.09 18.82
CA THR A 810 44.40 -18.20 19.92
C THR A 810 43.74 -18.97 21.07
N ARG A 811 44.17 -18.67 22.30
CA ARG A 811 43.55 -19.12 23.54
C ARG A 811 42.50 -18.10 23.96
N HIS A 812 41.26 -18.55 24.11
CA HIS A 812 40.17 -17.73 24.66
C HIS A 812 40.32 -17.60 26.18
N ILE A 813 40.33 -16.37 26.67
CA ILE A 813 40.22 -16.01 28.08
C ILE A 813 38.78 -15.55 28.32
N PRO A 814 37.98 -16.33 29.06
CA PRO A 814 36.59 -16.01 29.28
C PRO A 814 36.39 -14.66 29.98
N GLY A 815 35.39 -13.92 29.50
CA GLY A 815 34.97 -12.65 30.09
C GLY A 815 33.99 -12.81 31.24
N VAL A 816 33.36 -11.70 31.63
CA VAL A 816 32.23 -11.70 32.57
C VAL A 816 30.97 -12.09 31.81
N ARG A 817 30.31 -13.18 32.23
CA ARG A 817 29.06 -13.62 31.62
C ARG A 817 27.90 -12.69 31.97
N LEU A 818 27.20 -12.21 30.95
CA LEU A 818 26.02 -11.36 31.09
C LEU A 818 24.93 -11.79 30.11
N GLU A 819 23.70 -11.36 30.37
CA GLU A 819 22.57 -11.54 29.46
C GLU A 819 22.15 -10.21 28.86
N LEU A 820 21.94 -10.21 27.55
CA LEU A 820 21.46 -9.06 26.80
C LEU A 820 19.91 -9.06 26.77
N PRO A 821 19.25 -7.97 27.19
CA PRO A 821 17.79 -7.92 27.31
C PRO A 821 17.07 -7.54 26.01
N SER A 822 17.83 -7.15 24.97
CA SER A 822 17.32 -6.58 23.72
C SER A 822 17.91 -7.26 22.49
N ILE A 823 17.18 -7.19 21.38
CA ILE A 823 17.61 -7.52 20.02
C ILE A 823 17.23 -6.35 19.13
N GLN A 824 18.07 -5.99 18.18
CA GLN A 824 17.77 -4.95 17.22
C GLN A 824 17.01 -5.54 16.02
N PHE A 825 15.85 -4.96 15.73
CA PHE A 825 15.04 -5.29 14.58
C PHE A 825 15.48 -4.46 13.38
N GLY A 826 15.81 -5.14 12.27
CA GLY A 826 16.25 -4.51 11.04
C GLY A 826 15.42 -4.94 9.83
N TRP A 827 14.81 -3.96 9.16
CA TRP A 827 14.17 -4.12 7.86
C TRP A 827 14.78 -3.16 6.84
N GLU A 828 15.24 -3.70 5.71
CA GLU A 828 15.94 -2.91 4.69
C GLU A 828 14.95 -2.03 3.91
N SER A 829 15.22 -0.72 3.82
CA SER A 829 14.28 0.25 3.24
C SER A 829 13.94 0.01 1.77
N TYR A 830 14.87 -0.59 1.00
CA TYR A 830 14.64 -0.93 -0.40
C TYR A 830 13.57 -2.02 -0.60
N HIS A 831 13.10 -2.67 0.48
CA HIS A 831 12.04 -3.67 0.41
C HIS A 831 10.64 -3.09 0.13
N SER A 832 10.32 -1.92 0.66
CA SER A 832 9.03 -1.27 0.44
C SER A 832 9.03 0.14 1.05
N ALA A 833 8.61 1.13 0.28
CA ALA A 833 8.35 2.48 0.78
C ALA A 833 7.17 2.53 1.77
N GLN A 834 6.36 1.47 1.84
CA GLN A 834 5.22 1.38 2.76
C GLN A 834 5.62 0.87 4.15
N ASN A 835 6.81 0.28 4.31
CA ASN A 835 7.39 -0.03 5.62
C ASN A 835 8.12 1.21 6.16
N THR A 836 7.34 2.16 6.67
CA THR A 836 7.82 3.49 7.04
C THR A 836 8.62 3.54 8.35
N PHE A 837 8.75 2.42 9.07
CA PHE A 837 9.44 2.36 10.35
C PHE A 837 10.23 1.06 10.53
N SER A 838 11.48 1.15 10.98
CA SER A 838 12.46 0.07 11.09
C SER A 838 13.64 0.50 11.98
N GLY A 839 14.54 -0.41 12.35
CA GLY A 839 15.78 -0.07 13.08
C GLY A 839 15.57 0.26 14.56
N PHE A 840 14.67 -0.47 15.21
CA PHE A 840 14.28 -0.29 16.61
C PHE A 840 14.65 -1.52 17.47
N HIS A 841 14.72 -1.34 18.79
CA HIS A 841 15.02 -2.42 19.72
C HIS A 841 13.74 -3.12 20.17
N ILE A 842 13.77 -4.45 20.19
CA ILE A 842 12.72 -5.32 20.74
C ILE A 842 13.27 -6.14 21.91
N PRO A 843 12.42 -6.58 22.86
CA PRO A 843 12.90 -7.37 23.98
C PRO A 843 13.38 -8.74 23.54
N ALA A 844 14.39 -9.28 24.23
CA ALA A 844 14.96 -10.59 23.91
C ALA A 844 13.90 -11.71 23.99
N PRO A 845 13.99 -12.76 23.15
CA PRO A 845 12.96 -13.80 23.05
C PRO A 845 12.68 -14.52 24.37
N SER A 846 13.68 -14.70 25.22
CA SER A 846 13.50 -15.29 26.56
C SER A 846 12.66 -14.40 27.47
N LEU A 847 12.83 -13.09 27.39
CA LEU A 847 12.07 -12.10 28.16
C LEU A 847 10.62 -12.08 27.69
N ILE A 848 10.39 -12.01 26.37
CA ILE A 848 9.06 -12.12 25.75
C ILE A 848 8.35 -13.41 26.20
N GLN A 849 9.00 -14.57 26.06
CA GLN A 849 8.38 -15.86 26.33
C GLN A 849 8.06 -16.07 27.81
N ARG A 850 8.99 -15.73 28.71
CA ARG A 850 8.79 -15.94 30.16
C ARG A 850 7.79 -14.98 30.77
N LEU A 851 7.74 -13.76 30.28
CA LEU A 851 6.79 -12.76 30.78
C LEU A 851 5.42 -12.85 30.10
N GLY A 852 5.29 -13.65 29.04
CA GLY A 852 4.04 -13.83 28.30
C GLY A 852 3.67 -12.57 27.52
N LEU A 853 4.66 -11.90 26.93
CA LEU A 853 4.45 -10.65 26.21
C LEU A 853 3.95 -10.91 24.78
N SER A 854 3.15 -9.98 24.25
CA SER A 854 2.66 -10.01 22.86
C SER A 854 2.57 -8.60 22.27
N CYS A 855 2.79 -8.47 20.96
CA CYS A 855 2.49 -7.25 20.21
C CYS A 855 1.13 -7.39 19.51
N SER A 856 0.43 -6.28 19.24
CA SER A 856 -0.84 -6.26 18.51
C SER A 856 -1.04 -4.92 17.80
N ASN A 857 -2.07 -4.79 16.96
CA ASN A 857 -2.45 -3.53 16.29
C ASN A 857 -1.33 -2.85 15.46
N ARG A 858 -0.36 -3.63 14.96
CA ARG A 858 0.85 -3.16 14.26
C ARG A 858 1.76 -2.25 15.10
N GLU A 859 1.55 -2.24 16.41
CA GLU A 859 2.40 -1.52 17.35
C GLU A 859 3.69 -2.31 17.58
N ILE A 860 4.77 -1.57 17.85
CA ILE A 860 6.09 -2.13 18.16
C ILE A 860 6.28 -2.37 19.67
N ASP A 861 5.38 -1.83 20.48
CA ASP A 861 5.33 -2.00 21.93
C ASP A 861 4.72 -3.36 22.28
N PHE A 862 5.17 -3.96 23.38
CA PHE A 862 4.67 -5.24 23.86
C PHE A 862 3.74 -5.05 25.05
N PHE A 863 2.75 -5.93 25.14
CA PHE A 863 1.71 -5.95 26.17
C PHE A 863 1.80 -7.22 26.99
N ASP A 864 1.43 -7.14 28.27
CA ASP A 864 1.26 -8.30 29.13
C ASP A 864 -0.06 -9.05 28.81
N ALA A 865 -0.26 -10.19 29.47
CA ALA A 865 -1.44 -11.03 29.29
C ALA A 865 -2.77 -10.33 29.65
N SER A 866 -2.73 -9.22 30.40
CA SER A 866 -3.89 -8.39 30.74
C SER A 866 -4.13 -7.26 29.73
N GLY A 867 -3.27 -7.14 28.71
CA GLY A 867 -3.35 -6.10 27.69
C GLY A 867 -2.80 -4.74 28.15
N HIS A 868 -2.05 -4.68 29.26
CA HIS A 868 -1.38 -3.45 29.66
C HIS A 868 0.00 -3.36 29.02
N PRO A 869 0.49 -2.14 28.66
CA PRO A 869 1.83 -1.96 28.14
C PRO A 869 2.87 -2.55 29.09
N ALA A 870 3.78 -3.36 28.54
CA ALA A 870 4.85 -4.05 29.24
C ALA A 870 6.22 -3.54 28.83
N THR A 871 6.38 -3.17 27.56
CA THR A 871 7.60 -2.51 27.05
C THR A 871 7.22 -1.34 26.16
N LEU A 872 8.02 -0.29 26.19
CA LEU A 872 7.82 0.92 25.39
C LEU A 872 9.12 1.29 24.67
N TYR A 873 9.09 1.37 23.35
CA TYR A 873 10.18 1.89 22.53
C TYR A 873 9.90 3.33 22.12
N ARG A 874 10.84 4.25 22.35
CA ARG A 874 10.72 5.66 21.96
C ARG A 874 11.97 6.14 21.24
N GLN A 875 11.77 6.97 20.23
CA GLN A 875 12.88 7.60 19.52
C GLN A 875 12.52 9.00 19.04
N ALA A 876 13.53 9.84 18.89
CA ALA A 876 13.47 11.11 18.17
C ALA A 876 14.82 11.41 17.52
N GLY A 877 14.82 12.33 16.54
CA GLY A 877 16.00 12.72 15.76
C GLY A 877 16.19 11.87 14.49
N GLU A 878 16.55 12.53 13.38
CA GLU A 878 16.85 11.90 12.10
C GLU A 878 18.30 12.22 11.66
N GLY A 879 18.90 11.35 10.84
CA GLY A 879 20.25 11.56 10.31
C GLY A 879 21.40 11.20 11.28
N TYR A 880 22.58 11.74 10.98
CA TYR A 880 23.85 11.50 11.69
C TYR A 880 24.20 12.57 12.75
N PHE A 881 23.60 13.76 12.66
CA PHE A 881 23.93 14.92 13.50
C PHE A 881 22.72 15.41 14.30
N GLY A 882 22.97 16.18 15.35
CA GLY A 882 21.94 16.80 16.19
C GLY A 882 21.41 15.88 17.29
N ASP A 883 20.33 16.33 17.93
CA ASP A 883 19.73 15.64 19.06
C ASP A 883 18.98 14.39 18.61
N LYS A 884 19.31 13.25 19.24
CA LYS A 884 18.73 11.96 18.91
C LYS A 884 18.63 11.08 20.13
N HIS A 885 17.59 10.27 20.19
CA HIS A 885 17.53 9.20 21.18
C HIS A 885 16.81 7.97 20.63
N LYS A 886 17.16 6.80 21.15
CA LYS A 886 16.48 5.52 20.95
C LYS A 886 16.45 4.82 22.30
N LEU A 887 15.27 4.54 22.84
CA LEU A 887 15.13 4.10 24.23
C LEU A 887 14.11 2.96 24.31
N LEU A 888 14.51 1.81 24.86
CA LEU A 888 13.63 0.68 25.15
C LEU A 888 13.47 0.53 26.66
N TYR A 889 12.22 0.65 27.11
CA TYR A 889 11.84 0.49 28.51
C TYR A 889 11.07 -0.80 28.76
N VAL A 890 11.21 -1.36 29.96
CA VAL A 890 10.41 -2.47 30.49
C VAL A 890 9.76 -2.03 31.81
N ARG A 891 8.50 -2.39 32.01
CA ARG A 891 7.78 -2.09 33.26
C ARG A 891 8.42 -2.81 34.46
N ALA A 892 8.64 -2.10 35.56
CA ALA A 892 9.46 -2.57 36.68
C ALA A 892 8.94 -3.85 37.36
N ASP A 893 7.63 -4.02 37.52
CA ASP A 893 7.01 -5.23 38.10
C ASP A 893 7.37 -6.50 37.30
N LEU A 894 7.30 -6.41 35.97
CA LEU A 894 7.64 -7.50 35.06
C LEU A 894 9.15 -7.78 35.07
N LEU A 895 9.97 -6.73 35.07
CA LEU A 895 11.42 -6.86 35.12
C LEU A 895 11.89 -7.47 36.46
N ARG A 896 11.32 -7.04 37.60
CA ARG A 896 11.55 -7.64 38.93
C ARG A 896 11.26 -9.14 38.92
N ARG A 897 10.13 -9.55 38.33
CA ARG A 897 9.75 -10.96 38.21
C ARG A 897 10.79 -11.74 37.40
N TYR A 898 11.18 -11.22 36.23
CA TYR A 898 12.18 -11.85 35.37
C TYR A 898 13.52 -12.05 36.10
N LEU A 899 14.06 -10.96 36.67
CA LEU A 899 15.36 -10.97 37.36
C LEU A 899 15.38 -11.90 38.58
N LYS A 900 14.26 -11.96 39.33
CA LYS A 900 14.11 -12.90 40.46
C LYS A 900 14.13 -14.35 39.98
N GLU A 901 13.40 -14.68 38.92
CA GLU A 901 13.35 -16.03 38.35
C GLU A 901 14.70 -16.47 37.77
N THR A 902 15.46 -15.53 37.19
CA THR A 902 16.75 -15.82 36.56
C THR A 902 17.96 -15.64 37.49
N ARG A 903 17.72 -15.16 38.73
CA ARG A 903 18.74 -14.86 39.75
C ARG A 903 19.80 -13.87 39.27
N GLN A 904 19.37 -12.85 38.56
CA GLN A 904 20.22 -11.78 38.04
C GLN A 904 19.81 -10.43 38.62
N VAL A 905 20.65 -9.43 38.41
CA VAL A 905 20.37 -8.02 38.66
C VAL A 905 20.59 -7.24 37.36
N LEU A 906 19.91 -6.11 37.20
CA LEU A 906 20.17 -5.18 36.11
C LEU A 906 21.27 -4.21 36.53
N VAL A 907 22.28 -4.08 35.66
CA VAL A 907 23.30 -3.03 35.74
C VAL A 907 23.39 -2.32 34.40
N TRP A 908 23.80 -1.07 34.42
CA TRP A 908 24.03 -0.27 33.23
C TRP A 908 25.52 0.02 33.07
N CYS A 909 26.05 -0.32 31.90
CA CYS A 909 27.39 0.05 31.46
C CYS A 909 27.27 1.23 30.49
N ASN A 910 27.04 2.43 31.03
CA ASN A 910 26.79 3.62 30.23
C ASN A 910 28.12 4.20 29.76
N TRP A 911 28.31 4.40 28.46
CA TRP A 911 29.52 5.02 27.94
C TRP A 911 29.25 5.75 26.63
N GLY A 912 30.16 6.65 26.25
CA GLY A 912 30.18 7.25 24.93
C GLY A 912 31.29 8.27 24.81
N GLU A 913 31.15 9.17 23.84
CA GLU A 913 32.20 10.12 23.47
C GLU A 913 31.70 11.55 23.62
N ARG A 914 32.58 12.41 24.12
CA ARG A 914 32.54 13.86 23.98
C ARG A 914 33.31 14.21 22.72
N ASP A 915 32.82 15.12 21.90
CA ASP A 915 33.51 15.50 20.67
C ASP A 915 33.24 16.95 20.27
N TRP A 916 34.01 17.43 19.30
CA TRP A 916 33.84 18.73 18.66
C TRP A 916 32.81 18.63 17.54
N LEU A 917 31.79 19.47 17.58
CA LEU A 917 30.75 19.50 16.54
C LEU A 917 31.34 19.86 15.16
N LYS A 918 32.33 20.76 15.11
CA LYS A 918 33.07 21.19 13.92
C LYS A 918 34.47 20.58 13.87
N LYS A 919 34.53 19.26 13.73
CA LYS A 919 35.79 18.51 13.57
C LYS A 919 36.16 18.13 12.14
N MET A 920 35.21 18.23 11.21
CA MET A 920 35.36 17.79 9.82
C MET A 920 35.33 18.98 8.84
N ASP A 921 36.14 18.91 7.79
CA ASP A 921 35.96 19.66 6.53
C ASP A 921 35.63 18.64 5.42
N GLY A 922 34.37 18.58 5.01
CA GLY A 922 33.87 17.49 4.18
C GLY A 922 34.00 16.12 4.88
N TYR A 923 34.89 15.26 4.37
CA TYR A 923 35.18 13.94 4.94
C TYR A 923 36.53 13.88 5.67
N ASP A 924 37.28 14.97 5.70
CA ASP A 924 38.60 15.03 6.30
C ASP A 924 38.53 15.62 7.71
N LEU A 925 39.21 14.97 8.64
CA LEU A 925 39.36 15.47 10.01
C LEU A 925 40.32 16.67 10.01
N LEU A 926 39.89 17.79 10.59
CA LEU A 926 40.73 18.99 10.67
C LEU A 926 42.00 18.71 11.49
N PRO A 927 43.21 18.92 10.92
CA PRO A 927 44.46 18.60 11.61
C PRO A 927 44.64 19.44 12.89
N ASN A 928 44.74 18.77 14.04
CA ASN A 928 45.03 19.41 15.32
C ASN A 928 45.72 18.42 16.27
N GLU A 929 46.99 18.66 16.60
CA GLU A 929 47.80 17.78 17.45
C GLU A 929 47.25 17.64 18.89
N GLY A 930 46.58 18.67 19.41
CA GLY A 930 45.92 18.63 20.72
C GLY A 930 44.71 17.70 20.70
N ARG A 931 43.85 17.81 19.67
CA ARG A 931 42.70 16.91 19.47
C ARG A 931 43.15 15.46 19.27
N GLN A 932 44.20 15.23 18.46
CA GLN A 932 44.77 13.90 18.25
C GLN A 932 45.27 13.26 19.56
N ARG A 933 45.93 14.03 20.44
CA ARG A 933 46.34 13.54 21.75
C ARG A 933 45.16 13.10 22.61
N VAL A 934 44.07 13.87 22.63
CA VAL A 934 42.84 13.53 23.35
C VAL A 934 42.19 12.23 22.84
N PHE A 935 42.24 11.99 21.53
CA PHE A 935 41.81 10.71 20.96
C PHE A 935 42.74 9.56 21.34
N GLN A 936 44.06 9.75 21.25
CA GLN A 936 45.07 8.73 21.60
C GLN A 936 45.02 8.32 23.07
N THR A 937 44.72 9.25 23.99
CA THR A 937 44.61 8.96 25.43
C THR A 937 43.21 8.53 25.86
N HIS A 938 42.24 8.49 24.93
CA HIS A 938 40.83 8.21 25.23
C HIS A 938 40.20 9.17 26.27
N ALA A 939 40.77 10.36 26.46
CA ALA A 939 40.26 11.35 27.42
C ALA A 939 38.87 11.90 27.05
N HIS A 940 38.45 11.75 25.79
CA HIS A 940 37.13 12.05 25.27
C HIS A 940 36.03 11.06 25.70
N ILE A 941 36.40 9.90 26.26
CA ILE A 941 35.44 8.88 26.70
C ILE A 941 34.81 9.27 28.03
N HIS A 942 33.48 9.20 28.11
CA HIS A 942 32.73 9.29 29.36
C HIS A 942 32.09 7.95 29.67
N ARG A 943 31.97 7.63 30.96
CA ARG A 943 31.37 6.37 31.40
C ARG A 943 30.83 6.45 32.81
N THR A 944 29.74 5.74 33.06
CA THR A 944 29.16 5.55 34.39
C THR A 944 28.66 4.12 34.53
N PHE A 945 28.79 3.58 35.75
CA PHE A 945 28.23 2.28 36.10
C PHE A 945 27.13 2.49 37.13
N SER A 946 25.95 1.95 36.85
CA SER A 946 24.80 2.05 37.76
C SER A 946 24.17 0.68 37.95
N GLN A 947 23.59 0.44 39.13
CA GLN A 947 22.87 -0.79 39.43
C GLN A 947 21.42 -0.48 39.78
N TRP A 948 20.48 -1.30 39.30
CA TRP A 948 19.09 -1.14 39.71
C TRP A 948 18.79 -1.88 41.01
N SER A 949 18.26 -1.18 42.02
CA SER A 949 17.64 -1.83 43.18
C SER A 949 16.24 -2.30 42.82
N ALA A 950 16.11 -3.59 42.50
CA ALA A 950 14.81 -4.21 42.25
C ALA A 950 13.88 -4.14 43.48
N LYS A 951 14.42 -4.00 44.71
CA LYS A 951 13.63 -3.89 45.94
C LYS A 951 13.05 -2.49 46.12
N ASP A 952 13.89 -1.48 45.95
CA ASP A 952 13.57 -0.10 46.30
C ASP A 952 13.15 0.74 45.08
N GLY A 953 13.27 0.21 43.87
CA GLY A 953 12.92 0.89 42.62
C GLY A 953 13.94 1.94 42.17
N VAL A 954 15.00 2.18 42.96
CA VAL A 954 15.99 3.24 42.71
C VAL A 954 17.23 2.74 41.97
N VAL A 955 17.96 3.68 41.39
CA VAL A 955 19.28 3.47 40.78
C VAL A 955 20.37 3.72 41.85
N LEU A 956 21.34 2.81 41.93
CA LEU A 956 22.45 2.77 42.90
C LEU A 956 23.81 2.97 42.22
#